data_AF-Q0E8V8-F1
#
_entry.id   AF-Q0E8V8-F1
#
_cell.length_a   1.000
_cell.length_b   1.000
_cell.length_c   1.000
_cell.angle_alpha   90.00
_cell.angle_beta   90.00
_cell.angle_gamma   90.00
#
_symmetry.space_group_name_H-M   'P 1'
#
loop_
_entity.id
_entity.type
_entity.pdbx_description
1 polymer ?
#
loop_
_entity_poly.entity_id
_entity_poly.type
_entity_poly.pdbx_seq_one_letter_code
_entity_poly.pdbx_strand_id
1 'polypeptide(L)'
;MKLQQLLAAVCCLAAALILKTKAQENAMLQIPPSLVECYNTSYFMNRDNRLPANMDTLISLIEKVENSYAASSGVQADIRTVSVALLHRFRQDGIKKAAGINVADGVIPYSPTGFQFPKLKILLSRLIPGNANTFPNSSLTRVERCSLHFMLSSTFDTRTRGDENNVCNQLSQYRAQRLPRSLKKEHENNFISASEWLEARSKRGRSSDSVSKYEQLGELDYESDWAYAGPETSQCPVEDGLVRTRWGTISGGTLIAGIAAGVQQQTVQLNTLLTLASQRRARGRSQSQTSNTIDNRWAATLAGELAEVTLVQLPVSNGNPASVGATGGWNDTVLPHWYFLSQRNNLEATDAEIRGGLDGLILAKNVASWRTQAPSLKLSQLLRMYYSTNGVLSSGINACSRQNQFTNVAPSQEMEDQTNAFALILDREMQLRVTLQPSLISQFAGNATASLVTYVRNMDYFPSPQWSEISNLDTIMTDIYVFVDTYWPFGWVVDYVTYVLQGLNIHPYASKVTLFAGFDTKVIVHNTDYIINVYENWNSTSHSWHPPGFNLPLILNTLNSRVEDLLETDRATNNLGGRSLVALLIPSPLSYVDEEDYDYCQQYLERMQVHFPSLHFIYYGGGALVRFHDFVRDPSKDLYPLNTEMPPDSCSAPVIKRIRQVPRRISNPRCYVKGAITEFGTNSLRQFVSLGSINFYRLDSQYLPARQSMRYLKIYPISPITFTVCTSRSIERPFRNLSVPLRAEENCESTALGSFSFDLTDACVGYSFVACPSLFFSVQAQNFGEVSCVVEACQTPNEAQYVISLNNLGCNSSTAATINVALASVVCLLSFFRIVKNRILNEEFNFLYK
;
A
#
# COMPACT_ATOMS: atom_id res chain seq x y z
N MET A 1 -28.54 57.89 -26.65
CA MET A 1 -28.14 56.46 -26.71
C MET A 1 -26.67 56.17 -26.41
N LYS A 2 -25.70 57.10 -26.58
CA LYS A 2 -24.26 56.80 -26.38
C LYS A 2 -23.83 56.48 -24.93
N LEU A 3 -24.51 57.03 -23.91
CA LEU A 3 -24.09 56.83 -22.51
C LEU A 3 -24.43 55.43 -21.96
N GLN A 4 -25.56 54.86 -22.35
CA GLN A 4 -25.97 53.51 -21.90
C GLN A 4 -25.07 52.40 -22.47
N GLN A 5 -24.58 52.56 -23.71
CA GLN A 5 -23.64 51.61 -24.31
C GLN A 5 -22.26 51.66 -23.62
N LEU A 6 -21.82 52.84 -23.19
CA LEU A 6 -20.55 53.00 -22.47
C LEU A 6 -20.62 52.38 -21.07
N LEU A 7 -21.75 52.56 -20.37
CA LEU A 7 -21.98 51.93 -19.06
C LEU A 7 -22.05 50.40 -19.16
N ALA A 8 -22.69 49.86 -20.21
CA ALA A 8 -22.73 48.41 -20.46
C ALA A 8 -21.32 47.84 -20.75
N ALA A 9 -20.48 48.56 -21.50
CA ALA A 9 -19.11 48.15 -21.77
C ALA A 9 -18.23 48.16 -20.50
N VAL A 10 -18.38 49.17 -19.65
CA VAL A 10 -17.69 49.23 -18.35
C VAL A 10 -18.18 48.14 -17.41
N CYS A 11 -19.48 47.85 -17.35
CA CYS A 11 -20.01 46.71 -16.58
C CYS A 11 -19.52 45.37 -17.12
N CYS A 12 -19.36 45.21 -18.45
CA CYS A 12 -18.80 43.99 -19.03
C CYS A 12 -17.29 43.84 -18.75
N LEU A 13 -16.54 44.94 -18.76
CA LEU A 13 -15.12 44.95 -18.38
C LEU A 13 -14.93 44.74 -16.87
N ALA A 14 -15.78 45.32 -16.03
CA ALA A 14 -15.80 45.07 -14.59
C ALA A 14 -16.22 43.63 -14.28
N ALA A 15 -17.22 43.07 -14.98
CA ALA A 15 -17.57 41.66 -14.88
C ALA A 15 -16.42 40.77 -15.37
N ALA A 16 -15.71 41.13 -16.44
CA ALA A 16 -14.54 40.40 -16.92
C ALA A 16 -13.29 40.54 -16.02
N LEU A 17 -13.20 41.61 -15.21
CA LEU A 17 -12.15 41.80 -14.21
C LEU A 17 -12.49 41.13 -12.86
N ILE A 18 -13.78 41.07 -12.49
CA ILE A 18 -14.26 40.36 -11.28
C ILE A 18 -14.32 38.85 -11.54
N LEU A 19 -14.70 38.42 -12.74
CA LEU A 19 -14.40 37.09 -13.22
C LEU A 19 -12.92 37.04 -13.58
N LYS A 20 -12.06 36.88 -12.56
CA LYS A 20 -10.77 36.21 -12.75
C LYS A 20 -11.06 35.00 -13.64
N THR A 21 -10.68 35.08 -14.91
CA THR A 21 -10.70 33.95 -15.81
C THR A 21 -9.78 32.94 -15.15
N LYS A 22 -10.39 31.94 -14.48
CA LYS A 22 -9.67 30.99 -13.63
C LYS A 22 -8.84 30.09 -14.54
N ALA A 23 -7.64 30.55 -14.87
CA ALA A 23 -6.67 29.82 -15.65
C ALA A 23 -6.31 28.52 -14.90
N GLN A 24 -6.26 27.41 -15.64
CA GLN A 24 -5.87 26.12 -15.12
C GLN A 24 -4.38 26.16 -14.75
N GLU A 25 -4.06 25.96 -13.46
CA GLU A 25 -2.69 26.17 -12.96
C GLU A 25 -1.68 25.27 -13.70
N ASN A 26 -1.90 23.95 -13.77
CA ASN A 26 -0.90 23.03 -14.32
C ASN A 26 -0.74 23.07 -15.85
N ALA A 27 -1.65 23.74 -16.57
CA ALA A 27 -1.57 23.90 -18.02
C ALA A 27 -0.70 25.12 -18.44
N MET A 28 -0.11 25.82 -17.46
CA MET A 28 0.75 26.97 -17.71
C MET A 28 2.16 26.56 -18.20
N LEU A 29 2.83 27.46 -18.92
CA LEU A 29 4.19 27.23 -19.46
C LEU A 29 5.31 27.36 -18.41
N GLN A 30 4.94 27.53 -17.15
CA GLN A 30 5.82 27.68 -16.00
C GLN A 30 5.40 26.69 -14.90
N ILE A 31 6.19 26.57 -13.85
CA ILE A 31 5.80 25.77 -12.70
C ILE A 31 4.68 26.53 -11.96
N PRO A 32 3.53 25.88 -11.67
CA PRO A 32 2.44 26.50 -10.95
C PRO A 32 2.89 26.87 -9.53
N PRO A 33 2.37 27.98 -8.96
CA PRO A 33 2.71 28.40 -7.59
C PRO A 33 2.54 27.29 -6.55
N SER A 34 1.59 26.40 -6.80
CA SER A 34 1.22 25.29 -5.95
C SER A 34 2.18 24.09 -6.01
N LEU A 35 3.12 24.05 -6.97
CA LEU A 35 4.21 23.06 -7.07
C LEU A 35 5.60 23.67 -6.86
N VAL A 36 5.71 25.00 -6.77
CA VAL A 36 6.99 25.69 -6.51
C VAL A 36 7.68 25.12 -5.27
N GLU A 37 6.93 24.74 -4.23
CA GLU A 37 7.46 24.15 -3.00
C GLU A 37 8.28 22.86 -3.23
N CYS A 38 8.04 22.14 -4.32
CA CYS A 38 8.74 20.91 -4.68
C CYS A 38 10.04 21.15 -5.46
N TYR A 39 10.21 22.36 -6.01
CA TYR A 39 11.38 22.72 -6.84
C TYR A 39 12.25 23.82 -6.22
N ASN A 40 11.73 24.55 -5.22
CA ASN A 40 12.45 25.64 -4.55
C ASN A 40 13.58 25.14 -3.63
N THR A 41 13.59 23.86 -3.27
CA THR A 41 14.58 23.27 -2.35
C THR A 41 15.24 22.06 -3.00
N SER A 42 16.54 21.88 -2.79
CA SER A 42 17.27 20.67 -3.19
C SER A 42 16.72 19.40 -2.52
N TYR A 43 16.06 19.53 -1.37
CA TYR A 43 15.49 18.43 -0.58
C TYR A 43 14.64 17.45 -1.41
N PHE A 44 13.64 17.93 -2.15
CA PHE A 44 12.77 17.07 -2.98
C PHE A 44 13.37 16.72 -4.34
N MET A 45 14.46 17.38 -4.75
CA MET A 45 15.18 16.98 -5.95
C MET A 45 15.97 15.70 -5.71
N ASN A 46 16.39 15.45 -4.46
CA ASN A 46 16.80 14.11 -4.04
C ASN A 46 15.57 13.20 -3.97
N ARG A 47 15.57 12.12 -4.77
CA ARG A 47 14.44 11.19 -4.84
C ARG A 47 14.30 10.33 -3.59
N ASP A 48 15.40 10.12 -2.85
CA ASP A 48 15.41 9.32 -1.61
C ASP A 48 14.66 10.03 -0.45
N ASN A 49 14.48 11.34 -0.54
CA ASN A 49 13.71 12.13 0.43
C ASN A 49 12.20 12.14 0.13
N ARG A 50 11.78 11.52 -0.98
CA ARG A 50 10.37 11.38 -1.37
C ARG A 50 9.82 10.08 -0.81
N LEU A 51 8.50 9.95 -0.76
CA LEU A 51 7.87 8.65 -0.47
C LEU A 51 8.14 7.65 -1.60
N PRO A 52 8.23 6.34 -1.29
CA PRO A 52 8.43 5.31 -2.30
C PRO A 52 7.23 5.23 -3.25
N ALA A 53 7.52 5.20 -4.54
CA ALA A 53 6.55 5.20 -5.63
C ALA A 53 5.97 3.79 -5.88
N ASN A 54 5.24 3.25 -4.91
CA ASN A 54 4.52 1.99 -5.03
C ASN A 54 3.00 2.20 -4.91
N MET A 55 2.22 1.20 -5.33
CA MET A 55 0.76 1.30 -5.36
C MET A 55 0.14 1.53 -3.96
N ASP A 56 0.74 0.95 -2.91
CA ASP A 56 0.26 1.14 -1.54
C ASP A 56 0.40 2.60 -1.09
N THR A 57 1.55 3.23 -1.36
CA THR A 57 1.77 4.67 -1.12
C THR A 57 0.74 5.51 -1.89
N LEU A 58 0.54 5.24 -3.18
CA LEU A 58 -0.42 5.99 -3.99
C LEU A 58 -1.84 5.87 -3.43
N ILE A 59 -2.29 4.65 -3.10
CA ILE A 59 -3.62 4.41 -2.52
C ILE A 59 -3.76 5.12 -1.18
N SER A 60 -2.78 5.04 -0.29
CA SER A 60 -2.81 5.72 1.01
C SER A 60 -2.92 7.25 0.88
N LEU A 61 -2.20 7.86 -0.09
CA LEU A 61 -2.29 9.30 -0.33
C LEU A 61 -3.66 9.70 -0.87
N ILE A 62 -4.21 8.93 -1.82
CA ILE A 62 -5.55 9.16 -2.36
C ILE A 62 -6.61 9.02 -1.27
N GLU A 63 -6.48 8.03 -0.39
CA GLU A 63 -7.39 7.81 0.74
C GLU A 63 -7.36 8.99 1.74
N LYS A 64 -6.16 9.48 2.11
CA LYS A 64 -6.04 10.69 2.95
C LYS A 64 -6.76 11.88 2.32
N VAL A 65 -6.64 12.06 1.01
CA VAL A 65 -7.36 13.10 0.25
C VAL A 65 -8.88 12.85 0.32
N GLU A 66 -9.35 11.65 0.03
CA GLU A 66 -10.78 11.28 0.07
C GLU A 66 -11.41 11.53 1.46
N ASN A 67 -10.72 11.14 2.53
CA ASN A 67 -11.18 11.33 3.90
C ASN A 67 -11.19 12.82 4.31
N SER A 68 -10.21 13.59 3.83
CA SER A 68 -10.16 15.02 4.12
C SER A 68 -11.32 15.82 3.50
N TYR A 69 -11.85 15.39 2.35
CA TYR A 69 -13.04 16.00 1.76
C TYR A 69 -14.25 15.88 2.68
N ALA A 70 -14.45 14.69 3.27
CA ALA A 70 -15.52 14.44 4.22
C ALA A 70 -15.37 15.35 5.46
N ALA A 71 -14.15 15.50 5.97
CA ALA A 71 -13.87 16.36 7.12
C ALA A 71 -14.06 17.86 6.83
N SER A 72 -13.61 18.35 5.67
CA SER A 72 -13.62 19.80 5.38
C SER A 72 -14.96 20.29 4.81
N SER A 73 -15.62 19.47 3.99
CA SER A 73 -16.84 19.88 3.26
C SER A 73 -18.12 19.23 3.78
N GLY A 74 -18.00 18.21 4.64
CA GLY A 74 -19.12 17.38 5.08
C GLY A 74 -19.68 16.45 3.98
N VAL A 75 -19.13 16.49 2.77
CA VAL A 75 -19.58 15.70 1.61
C VAL A 75 -18.50 14.72 1.22
N GLN A 76 -18.88 13.45 1.07
CA GLN A 76 -18.01 12.40 0.53
C GLN A 76 -17.67 12.72 -0.93
N ALA A 77 -16.38 12.79 -1.25
CA ALA A 77 -15.96 13.06 -2.62
C ALA A 77 -16.17 11.84 -3.52
N ASP A 78 -16.83 12.07 -4.65
CA ASP A 78 -16.99 11.08 -5.72
C ASP A 78 -15.65 10.86 -6.47
N ILE A 79 -15.48 9.69 -7.08
CA ILE A 79 -14.29 9.30 -7.87
C ILE A 79 -13.92 10.36 -8.92
N ARG A 80 -14.93 11.01 -9.51
CA ARG A 80 -14.75 12.09 -10.50
C ARG A 80 -14.08 13.31 -9.88
N THR A 81 -14.55 13.75 -8.71
CA THR A 81 -14.03 14.94 -8.05
C THR A 81 -12.57 14.74 -7.67
N VAL A 82 -12.24 13.58 -7.11
CA VAL A 82 -10.88 13.26 -6.66
C VAL A 82 -9.93 13.10 -7.84
N SER A 83 -10.27 12.26 -8.83
CA SER A 83 -9.40 12.03 -10.00
C SER A 83 -9.09 13.32 -10.77
N VAL A 84 -10.10 14.15 -11.01
CA VAL A 84 -9.93 15.45 -11.70
C VAL A 84 -9.12 16.42 -10.83
N ALA A 85 -9.40 16.51 -9.53
CA ALA A 85 -8.65 17.40 -8.64
C ALA A 85 -7.17 17.03 -8.58
N LEU A 86 -6.83 15.73 -8.51
CA LEU A 86 -5.46 15.25 -8.51
C LEU A 86 -4.70 15.64 -9.78
N LEU A 87 -5.30 15.44 -10.96
CA LEU A 87 -4.68 15.79 -12.23
C LEU A 87 -4.44 17.30 -12.35
N HIS A 88 -5.45 18.10 -12.01
CA HIS A 88 -5.37 19.56 -12.13
C HIS A 88 -4.49 20.22 -11.06
N ARG A 89 -4.26 19.55 -9.92
CA ARG A 89 -3.43 20.06 -8.81
C ARG A 89 -1.99 19.57 -8.83
N PHE A 90 -1.74 18.31 -9.21
CA PHE A 90 -0.43 17.68 -9.06
C PHE A 90 0.22 17.23 -10.36
N ARG A 91 -0.52 16.92 -11.43
CA ARG A 91 0.09 16.44 -12.67
C ARG A 91 0.59 17.60 -13.52
N GLN A 92 1.90 17.66 -13.78
CA GLN A 92 2.51 18.55 -14.78
C GLN A 92 3.68 17.84 -15.48
N ASP A 93 3.39 17.30 -16.66
CA ASP A 93 4.32 16.48 -17.46
C ASP A 93 5.35 17.36 -18.19
N GLY A 94 6.49 16.77 -18.52
CA GLY A 94 7.55 17.41 -19.30
C GLY A 94 8.37 18.47 -18.55
N ILE A 95 8.39 18.50 -17.21
CA ILE A 95 9.28 19.41 -16.47
C ILE A 95 10.73 18.99 -16.67
N LYS A 96 11.59 19.92 -17.09
CA LYS A 96 13.03 19.72 -17.29
C LYS A 96 13.83 20.82 -16.62
N LYS A 97 15.02 20.47 -16.15
CA LYS A 97 16.01 21.44 -15.68
C LYS A 97 16.68 22.13 -16.88
N ALA A 98 16.79 23.46 -16.84
CA ALA A 98 17.53 24.23 -17.83
C ALA A 98 19.05 24.01 -17.67
N ALA A 99 19.75 23.83 -18.78
CA ALA A 99 21.21 23.63 -18.77
C ALA A 99 21.94 24.93 -18.43
N GLY A 100 22.97 24.84 -17.56
CA GLY A 100 23.83 25.97 -17.20
C GLY A 100 23.20 27.03 -16.27
N ILE A 101 21.97 26.81 -15.79
CA ILE A 101 21.30 27.71 -14.85
C ILE A 101 21.34 27.10 -13.46
N ASN A 102 21.98 27.80 -12.53
CA ASN A 102 22.01 27.43 -11.12
C ASN A 102 20.77 27.96 -10.40
N VAL A 103 20.39 27.29 -9.32
CA VAL A 103 19.33 27.76 -8.43
C VAL A 103 19.82 29.06 -7.77
N ALA A 104 19.02 30.12 -7.86
CA ALA A 104 19.27 31.39 -7.18
C ALA A 104 17.95 31.89 -6.60
N ASP A 105 18.01 32.85 -5.67
CA ASP A 105 16.80 33.40 -5.06
C ASP A 105 15.85 33.97 -6.15
N GLY A 106 14.63 33.46 -6.21
CA GLY A 106 13.64 33.76 -7.25
C GLY A 106 13.85 33.09 -8.62
N VAL A 107 14.95 32.35 -8.85
CA VAL A 107 15.24 31.66 -10.11
C VAL A 107 15.16 30.15 -9.93
N ILE A 108 14.06 29.57 -10.42
CA ILE A 108 13.86 28.12 -10.45
C ILE A 108 14.30 27.61 -11.83
N PRO A 109 15.36 26.79 -11.93
CA PRO A 109 15.89 26.32 -13.21
C PRO A 109 15.04 25.19 -13.82
N TYR A 110 13.74 25.12 -13.54
CA TYR A 110 12.86 24.04 -14.00
C TYR A 110 11.66 24.61 -14.75
N SER A 111 11.32 24.00 -15.88
CA SER A 111 10.18 24.45 -16.70
C SER A 111 9.61 23.30 -17.54
N PRO A 112 8.30 23.32 -17.86
CA PRO A 112 7.65 22.30 -18.68
C PRO A 112 8.01 22.46 -20.18
N THR A 113 9.23 22.07 -20.52
CA THR A 113 9.80 22.16 -21.88
C THR A 113 9.96 20.79 -22.56
N GLY A 114 9.60 19.72 -21.86
CA GLY A 114 9.53 18.37 -22.40
C GLY A 114 8.45 18.21 -23.46
N PHE A 115 8.62 17.20 -24.32
CA PHE A 115 7.69 16.93 -25.40
C PHE A 115 6.32 16.44 -24.89
N GLN A 116 6.25 15.97 -23.63
CA GLN A 116 5.02 15.49 -22.99
C GLN A 116 4.04 16.62 -22.63
N PHE A 117 4.55 17.85 -22.46
CA PHE A 117 3.74 18.96 -21.96
C PHE A 117 2.60 19.38 -22.91
N PRO A 118 2.80 19.53 -24.25
CA PRO A 118 1.71 19.84 -25.18
C PRO A 118 0.51 18.88 -25.10
N LYS A 119 0.77 17.57 -24.96
CA LYS A 119 -0.27 16.55 -24.76
C LYS A 119 -1.06 16.83 -23.49
N LEU A 120 -0.37 16.99 -22.36
CA LEU A 120 -1.01 17.29 -21.07
C LEU A 120 -1.85 18.58 -21.15
N LYS A 121 -1.31 19.62 -21.78
CA LYS A 121 -2.01 20.90 -21.93
C LYS A 121 -3.32 20.73 -22.70
N ILE A 122 -3.33 19.98 -23.81
CA ILE A 122 -4.57 19.69 -24.55
C ILE A 122 -5.53 18.90 -23.66
N LEU A 123 -5.03 17.88 -22.97
CA LEU A 123 -5.82 17.02 -22.08
C LEU A 123 -6.57 17.85 -21.02
N LEU A 124 -5.85 18.62 -20.22
CA LEU A 124 -6.43 19.39 -19.11
C LEU A 124 -7.29 20.55 -19.61
N SER A 125 -6.92 21.21 -20.71
CA SER A 125 -7.64 22.39 -21.19
C SER A 125 -8.86 22.10 -22.06
N ARG A 126 -8.93 20.94 -22.73
CA ARG A 126 -9.98 20.65 -23.71
C ARG A 126 -10.74 19.36 -23.48
N LEU A 127 -10.14 18.34 -22.83
CA LEU A 127 -10.69 16.98 -22.81
C LEU A 127 -11.09 16.48 -21.41
N ILE A 128 -10.45 17.02 -20.36
CA ILE A 128 -10.75 16.72 -18.96
C ILE A 128 -10.96 18.06 -18.23
N PRO A 129 -12.13 18.70 -18.37
CA PRO A 129 -12.36 19.99 -17.74
C PRO A 129 -12.50 19.80 -16.22
N GLY A 130 -11.82 20.67 -15.48
CA GLY A 130 -11.67 20.58 -14.04
C GLY A 130 -11.02 21.82 -13.46
N ASN A 131 -10.85 21.85 -12.14
CA ASN A 131 -10.23 22.96 -11.43
C ASN A 131 -9.44 22.44 -10.21
N ALA A 132 -8.22 22.94 -10.01
CA ALA A 132 -7.37 22.63 -8.87
C ALA A 132 -7.93 23.16 -7.53
N ASN A 133 -8.76 24.21 -7.55
CA ASN A 133 -9.27 24.87 -6.34
C ASN A 133 -10.21 23.99 -5.49
N THR A 134 -10.69 22.87 -6.02
CA THR A 134 -11.50 21.93 -5.24
C THR A 134 -10.65 21.05 -4.32
N PHE A 135 -9.33 21.11 -4.40
CA PHE A 135 -8.45 20.28 -3.58
C PHE A 135 -8.29 20.79 -2.13
N PRO A 136 -8.44 19.95 -1.10
CA PRO A 136 -8.23 20.34 0.30
C PRO A 136 -6.74 20.45 0.63
N ASN A 137 -6.16 21.65 0.59
CA ASN A 137 -4.71 21.85 0.76
C ASN A 137 -4.14 21.40 2.12
N SER A 138 -4.95 21.38 3.18
CA SER A 138 -4.51 20.95 4.53
C SER A 138 -4.50 19.43 4.73
N SER A 139 -4.85 18.66 3.69
CA SER A 139 -4.98 17.19 3.77
C SER A 139 -3.65 16.46 3.80
N LEU A 140 -2.63 17.02 3.12
CA LEU A 140 -1.36 16.36 2.88
C LEU A 140 -0.18 17.21 3.36
N THR A 141 0.83 16.55 3.93
CA THR A 141 2.10 17.18 4.30
C THR A 141 2.86 17.65 3.05
N ARG A 142 3.93 18.44 3.25
CA ARG A 142 4.78 18.88 2.14
C ARG A 142 5.45 17.70 1.42
N VAL A 143 5.88 16.68 2.17
CA VAL A 143 6.51 15.47 1.62
C VAL A 143 5.50 14.67 0.79
N GLU A 144 4.29 14.50 1.31
CA GLU A 144 3.20 13.81 0.62
C GLU A 144 2.80 14.51 -0.69
N ARG A 145 2.63 15.84 -0.66
CA ARG A 145 2.26 16.64 -1.85
C ARG A 145 3.30 16.54 -2.95
N CYS A 146 4.57 16.69 -2.61
CA CYS A 146 5.65 16.61 -3.61
C CYS A 146 5.85 15.18 -4.11
N SER A 147 5.77 14.17 -3.25
CA SER A 147 5.86 12.77 -3.68
C SER A 147 4.71 12.42 -4.64
N LEU A 148 3.49 12.87 -4.35
CA LEU A 148 2.34 12.67 -5.22
C LEU A 148 2.51 13.36 -6.59
N HIS A 149 3.07 14.58 -6.61
CA HIS A 149 3.42 15.25 -7.87
C HIS A 149 4.38 14.39 -8.73
N PHE A 150 5.44 13.85 -8.13
CA PHE A 150 6.42 13.03 -8.84
C PHE A 150 5.93 11.62 -9.19
N MET A 151 4.90 11.09 -8.53
CA MET A 151 4.23 9.84 -8.93
C MET A 151 3.24 10.03 -10.10
N LEU A 152 2.79 11.27 -10.36
CA LEU A 152 1.77 11.56 -11.38
C LEU A 152 2.31 12.27 -12.61
N SER A 153 3.44 12.95 -12.52
CA SER A 153 3.96 13.79 -13.60
C SER A 153 5.03 13.08 -14.41
N SER A 154 4.73 12.72 -15.66
CA SER A 154 5.68 12.04 -16.55
C SER A 154 6.77 13.02 -16.99
N THR A 155 8.01 12.77 -16.59
CA THR A 155 9.18 13.57 -16.98
C THR A 155 10.41 12.69 -17.14
N PHE A 156 11.33 13.09 -18.02
CA PHE A 156 12.60 12.38 -18.23
C PHE A 156 13.79 13.26 -17.83
N ASP A 157 14.60 12.78 -16.88
CA ASP A 157 15.91 13.37 -16.59
C ASP A 157 16.99 12.61 -17.37
N THR A 158 17.51 13.27 -18.40
CA THR A 158 18.52 12.71 -19.33
C THR A 158 19.93 13.17 -19.00
N ARG A 159 20.15 13.92 -17.92
CA ARG A 159 21.47 14.43 -17.53
C ARG A 159 22.33 13.33 -16.92
N THR A 160 23.62 13.37 -17.18
CA THR A 160 24.61 12.50 -16.53
C THR A 160 24.64 12.76 -15.03
N ARG A 161 24.55 11.70 -14.22
CA ARG A 161 24.53 11.79 -12.75
C ARG A 161 25.89 11.58 -12.09
N GLY A 162 26.91 11.16 -12.84
CA GLY A 162 28.22 10.80 -12.30
C GLY A 162 28.33 9.37 -11.74
N ASP A 163 27.21 8.73 -11.40
CA ASP A 163 27.12 7.35 -10.90
C ASP A 163 26.90 6.29 -12.01
N GLU A 164 26.91 6.71 -13.27
CA GLU A 164 26.54 5.92 -14.45
C GLU A 164 27.30 4.58 -14.54
N ASN A 165 28.59 4.57 -14.18
CA ASN A 165 29.44 3.37 -14.23
C ASN A 165 29.01 2.28 -13.24
N ASN A 166 28.33 2.64 -12.16
CA ASN A 166 27.87 1.69 -11.15
C ASN A 166 26.43 1.24 -11.43
N VAL A 167 25.55 2.22 -11.69
CA VAL A 167 24.11 1.98 -11.81
C VAL A 167 23.74 1.45 -13.20
N CYS A 168 24.20 2.10 -14.27
CA CYS A 168 23.76 1.75 -15.62
C CYS A 168 24.35 0.43 -16.13
N ASN A 169 25.47 -0.02 -15.56
CA ASN A 169 26.05 -1.34 -15.85
C ASN A 169 25.17 -2.48 -15.31
N GLN A 170 24.44 -2.26 -14.21
CA GLN A 170 23.51 -3.25 -13.66
C GLN A 170 22.26 -3.42 -14.55
N LEU A 171 21.90 -2.42 -15.38
CA LEU A 171 20.81 -2.53 -16.38
C LEU A 171 21.18 -3.38 -17.60
N SER A 172 22.40 -3.92 -17.68
CA SER A 172 22.84 -4.74 -18.82
C SER A 172 21.93 -5.94 -19.08
N GLN A 173 21.26 -6.47 -18.05
CA GLN A 173 20.25 -7.53 -18.17
C GLN A 173 19.00 -7.06 -18.93
N TYR A 174 18.55 -5.82 -18.75
CA TYR A 174 17.47 -5.22 -19.56
C TYR A 174 17.88 -4.95 -20.99
N ARG A 175 19.14 -4.57 -21.22
CA ARG A 175 19.66 -4.41 -22.59
C ARG A 175 19.70 -5.74 -23.34
N ALA A 176 19.89 -6.86 -22.64
CA ALA A 176 19.92 -8.21 -23.19
C ALA A 176 18.51 -8.77 -23.53
N GLN A 177 17.43 -8.19 -23.02
CA GLN A 177 16.06 -8.53 -23.43
C GLN A 177 15.67 -7.99 -24.82
N ARG A 178 16.61 -7.41 -25.58
CA ARG A 178 16.56 -7.56 -27.03
C ARG A 178 16.65 -9.06 -27.34
N LEU A 179 15.49 -9.68 -27.56
CA LEU A 179 15.32 -11.02 -28.12
C LEU A 179 16.49 -11.35 -29.06
N PRO A 180 17.39 -12.30 -28.71
CA PRO A 180 18.23 -12.89 -29.73
C PRO A 180 17.29 -13.55 -30.75
N ARG A 181 17.56 -13.36 -32.04
CA ARG A 181 16.86 -14.08 -33.13
C ARG A 181 16.86 -15.57 -32.80
N SER A 182 15.70 -16.07 -32.35
CA SER A 182 15.35 -17.49 -32.17
C SER A 182 16.52 -18.44 -31.84
N LEU A 183 16.81 -18.71 -30.57
CA LEU A 183 17.54 -19.92 -30.20
C LEU A 183 16.99 -20.58 -28.93
N LYS A 184 16.41 -21.76 -29.18
CA LYS A 184 16.22 -22.98 -28.36
C LYS A 184 15.84 -22.89 -26.87
N LYS A 185 14.69 -23.52 -26.60
CA LYS A 185 14.30 -24.24 -25.37
C LYS A 185 15.47 -24.98 -24.72
N GLU A 186 15.52 -24.88 -23.40
CA GLU A 186 16.02 -25.76 -22.31
C GLU A 186 16.33 -24.78 -21.15
N HIS A 187 16.04 -24.92 -19.86
CA HIS A 187 15.33 -25.85 -18.98
C HIS A 187 15.19 -25.14 -17.60
N GLU A 188 14.22 -25.53 -16.77
CA GLU A 188 14.20 -25.45 -15.28
C GLU A 188 14.04 -24.11 -14.52
N ASN A 189 12.82 -23.95 -13.99
CA ASN A 189 12.47 -23.62 -12.60
C ASN A 189 13.24 -22.50 -11.87
N ASN A 190 12.80 -21.26 -12.07
CA ASN A 190 12.60 -20.26 -11.01
C ASN A 190 11.65 -19.17 -11.55
N PHE A 191 10.35 -19.43 -11.42
CA PHE A 191 9.29 -18.62 -12.00
C PHE A 191 8.65 -17.72 -10.93
N ILE A 192 9.32 -16.62 -10.58
CA ILE A 192 8.66 -15.33 -10.29
C ILE A 192 9.52 -14.27 -10.99
N SER A 193 9.11 -13.93 -12.21
CA SER A 193 9.69 -12.89 -13.03
C SER A 193 9.55 -11.52 -12.35
N ALA A 194 10.60 -11.07 -11.67
CA ALA A 194 10.82 -9.65 -11.44
C ALA A 194 11.57 -9.09 -12.67
N SER A 195 10.84 -8.90 -13.78
CA SER A 195 11.37 -8.39 -15.05
C SER A 195 11.80 -6.91 -15.02
N GLU A 196 12.14 -6.34 -13.85
CA GLU A 196 12.50 -4.92 -13.66
C GLU A 196 13.49 -4.67 -12.49
N TRP A 197 14.28 -5.67 -12.09
CA TRP A 197 15.40 -5.62 -11.13
C TRP A 197 16.78 -5.20 -11.68
N LEU A 198 17.45 -4.27 -11.01
CA LEU A 198 18.89 -4.05 -11.12
C LEU A 198 19.63 -5.01 -10.19
N GLU A 199 20.27 -6.08 -10.70
CA GLU A 199 21.06 -6.97 -9.83
C GLU A 199 22.23 -6.22 -9.18
N ALA A 200 22.13 -6.02 -7.86
CA ALA A 200 23.23 -5.56 -7.03
C ALA A 200 24.29 -6.67 -6.94
N ARG A 201 25.49 -6.41 -7.48
CA ARG A 201 26.63 -7.32 -7.34
C ARG A 201 26.87 -7.65 -5.86
N SER A 202 27.09 -8.92 -5.55
CA SER A 202 27.62 -9.34 -4.24
C SER A 202 28.90 -8.54 -3.95
N LYS A 203 28.90 -7.76 -2.87
CA LYS A 203 30.09 -7.08 -2.34
C LYS A 203 31.06 -8.14 -1.81
N ARG A 204 31.77 -8.84 -2.70
CA ARG A 204 32.96 -9.61 -2.34
C ARG A 204 34.08 -8.62 -2.05
N GLY A 205 34.22 -8.27 -0.78
CA GLY A 205 35.40 -7.61 -0.26
C GLY A 205 36.60 -8.56 -0.33
N ARG A 206 37.56 -8.27 -1.20
CA ARG A 206 38.97 -8.62 -0.98
C ARG A 206 39.87 -7.77 -1.87
N SER A 207 40.96 -7.28 -1.28
CA SER A 207 42.05 -6.48 -1.86
C SER A 207 41.74 -4.97 -1.96
N SER A 208 42.54 -4.05 -1.44
CA SER A 208 43.80 -4.10 -0.71
C SER A 208 44.03 -2.72 -0.08
N ASP A 209 44.64 -2.71 1.10
CA ASP A 209 45.33 -1.59 1.75
C ASP A 209 45.49 -0.29 0.96
N SER A 210 44.71 0.72 1.33
CA SER A 210 45.19 2.11 1.35
C SER A 210 44.67 2.78 2.61
N VAL A 211 45.62 3.11 3.47
CA VAL A 211 45.48 3.65 4.82
C VAL A 211 44.59 4.89 4.87
N SER A 212 43.83 4.93 5.97
CA SER A 212 42.96 5.98 6.51
C SER A 212 43.20 7.42 6.03
N LYS A 213 42.12 8.02 5.52
CA LYS A 213 41.83 9.43 5.75
C LYS A 213 40.41 9.54 6.34
N TYR A 214 40.29 9.10 7.59
CA TYR A 214 39.18 9.45 8.46
C TYR A 214 39.47 10.84 9.00
N GLU A 215 38.85 11.87 8.44
CA GLU A 215 38.64 13.13 9.17
C GLU A 215 37.51 13.91 8.48
N GLN A 216 36.43 14.11 9.25
CA GLN A 216 35.32 15.04 8.99
C GLN A 216 34.42 14.75 7.77
N LEU A 217 33.51 13.78 7.93
CA LEU A 217 32.17 13.88 7.32
C LEU A 217 31.37 14.95 8.09
N GLY A 218 31.75 16.21 7.92
CA GLY A 218 30.85 17.33 8.12
C GLY A 218 29.83 17.31 6.99
N GLU A 219 28.55 17.33 7.35
CA GLU A 219 27.41 17.76 6.53
C GLU A 219 27.64 17.61 5.02
N LEU A 220 27.36 16.42 4.50
CA LEU A 220 27.37 16.15 3.06
C LEU A 220 26.45 17.16 2.37
N ASP A 221 27.07 18.18 1.78
CA ASP A 221 26.42 19.19 0.98
C ASP A 221 26.02 18.55 -0.35
N TYR A 222 24.80 18.00 -0.37
CA TYR A 222 24.18 17.27 -1.49
C TYR A 222 24.00 18.12 -2.77
N GLU A 223 24.48 19.35 -2.82
CA GLU A 223 24.35 20.23 -3.97
C GLU A 223 25.37 19.91 -5.09
N SER A 224 26.51 19.30 -4.76
CA SER A 224 27.66 19.22 -5.68
C SER A 224 27.62 18.07 -6.72
N ASP A 225 27.07 16.91 -6.41
CA ASP A 225 27.11 15.75 -7.34
C ASP A 225 26.05 15.81 -8.48
N TRP A 226 25.00 16.62 -8.35
CA TRP A 226 23.92 16.71 -9.36
C TRP A 226 24.15 17.76 -10.44
N ALA A 227 25.21 18.57 -10.32
CA ALA A 227 25.41 19.78 -11.11
C ALA A 227 26.25 19.56 -12.39
N TYR A 228 26.74 18.35 -12.67
CA TYR A 228 27.46 18.09 -13.92
C TYR A 228 26.49 18.03 -15.11
N ALA A 229 26.06 19.20 -15.59
CA ALA A 229 25.40 19.37 -16.87
C ALA A 229 26.46 19.40 -17.99
N GLY A 230 27.15 18.28 -18.19
CA GLY A 230 27.84 18.06 -19.45
C GLY A 230 26.82 18.00 -20.60
N PRO A 231 27.22 18.25 -21.86
CA PRO A 231 26.34 18.08 -23.03
C PRO A 231 26.00 16.60 -23.32
N GLU A 232 26.53 15.67 -22.54
CA GLU A 232 26.35 14.24 -22.70
C GLU A 232 25.01 13.78 -22.11
N THR A 233 24.34 12.86 -22.81
CA THR A 233 23.15 12.18 -22.31
C THR A 233 23.53 11.01 -21.42
N SER A 234 22.82 10.88 -20.29
CA SER A 234 22.92 9.74 -19.37
C SER A 234 22.86 8.41 -20.11
N GLN A 235 23.64 7.43 -19.67
CA GLN A 235 23.59 6.08 -20.18
C GLN A 235 22.33 5.34 -19.78
N CYS A 236 21.70 5.77 -18.69
CA CYS A 236 20.40 5.31 -18.25
C CYS A 236 19.58 6.47 -17.67
N PRO A 237 18.80 7.18 -18.52
CA PRO A 237 17.92 8.26 -18.09
C PRO A 237 16.94 7.83 -16.99
N VAL A 238 16.48 8.79 -16.19
CA VAL A 238 15.49 8.54 -15.13
C VAL A 238 14.11 9.00 -15.61
N GLU A 239 13.10 8.18 -15.35
CA GLU A 239 11.70 8.51 -15.60
C GLU A 239 10.96 8.74 -14.27
N ASP A 240 10.29 9.88 -14.15
CA ASP A 240 9.35 10.17 -13.07
C ASP A 240 7.90 9.99 -13.57
N GLY A 241 6.92 10.04 -12.68
CA GLY A 241 5.50 9.84 -13.02
C GLY A 241 5.06 8.36 -12.99
N LEU A 242 5.86 7.52 -12.35
CA LEU A 242 5.70 6.07 -12.32
C LEU A 242 5.30 5.56 -10.95
N VAL A 243 4.63 4.42 -10.95
CA VAL A 243 4.25 3.69 -9.74
C VAL A 243 4.53 2.20 -9.97
N ARG A 244 5.25 1.60 -9.03
CA ARG A 244 5.51 0.16 -9.01
C ARG A 244 4.28 -0.62 -8.55
N THR A 245 3.96 -1.67 -9.28
CA THR A 245 2.95 -2.66 -8.90
C THR A 245 3.53 -4.07 -8.97
N ARG A 246 2.83 -5.06 -8.41
CA ARG A 246 3.23 -6.47 -8.54
C ARG A 246 3.13 -7.01 -9.97
N TRP A 247 2.47 -6.28 -10.88
CA TRP A 247 2.19 -6.66 -12.27
C TRP A 247 2.90 -5.74 -13.29
N GLY A 248 4.06 -5.22 -12.89
CA GLY A 248 4.88 -4.30 -13.66
C GLY A 248 4.64 -2.83 -13.29
N THR A 249 5.53 -1.97 -13.76
CA THR A 249 5.47 -0.54 -13.49
C THR A 249 4.45 0.15 -14.37
N ILE A 250 3.74 1.15 -13.83
CA ILE A 250 2.71 1.88 -14.57
C ILE A 250 2.94 3.39 -14.46
N SER A 251 2.55 4.13 -15.48
CA SER A 251 2.45 5.59 -15.41
C SER A 251 1.21 5.98 -14.59
N GLY A 252 1.44 6.52 -13.38
CA GLY A 252 0.38 6.87 -12.44
C GLY A 252 -0.51 8.01 -12.95
N GLY A 253 0.12 9.00 -13.61
CA GLY A 253 -0.59 10.10 -14.24
C GLY A 253 -1.56 9.63 -15.31
N THR A 254 -1.08 8.83 -16.26
CA THR A 254 -1.86 8.32 -17.40
C THR A 254 -2.98 7.39 -16.93
N LEU A 255 -2.74 6.55 -15.92
CA LEU A 255 -3.76 5.74 -15.27
C LEU A 255 -4.92 6.59 -14.73
N ILE A 256 -4.61 7.60 -13.90
CA ILE A 256 -5.65 8.45 -13.28
C ILE A 256 -6.36 9.30 -14.34
N ALA A 257 -5.65 9.76 -15.38
CA ALA A 257 -6.27 10.46 -16.50
C ALA A 257 -7.26 9.59 -17.28
N GLY A 258 -6.93 8.31 -17.51
CA GLY A 258 -7.86 7.34 -18.07
C GLY A 258 -9.13 7.20 -17.23
N ILE A 259 -8.99 7.03 -15.91
CA ILE A 259 -10.13 6.94 -14.99
C ILE A 259 -10.98 8.22 -15.04
N ALA A 260 -10.34 9.41 -14.97
CA ALA A 260 -11.02 10.70 -15.04
C ALA A 260 -11.80 10.89 -16.36
N ALA A 261 -11.21 10.49 -17.48
CA ALA A 261 -11.88 10.49 -18.78
C ALA A 261 -13.02 9.46 -18.84
N GLY A 262 -12.88 8.31 -18.19
CA GLY A 262 -13.90 7.27 -18.12
C GLY A 262 -15.14 7.67 -17.31
N VAL A 263 -14.95 8.39 -16.20
CA VAL A 263 -16.05 8.89 -15.37
C VAL A 263 -16.69 10.16 -15.93
N GLN A 264 -15.97 10.86 -16.82
CA GLN A 264 -16.45 12.03 -17.53
C GLN A 264 -16.18 11.90 -19.02
N GLN A 265 -16.93 10.99 -19.66
CA GLN A 265 -16.75 10.70 -21.07
C GLN A 265 -17.09 11.93 -21.92
N GLN A 266 -16.18 12.28 -22.82
CA GLN A 266 -16.37 13.38 -23.76
C GLN A 266 -15.88 12.94 -25.13
N THR A 267 -16.76 13.05 -26.12
CA THR A 267 -16.42 12.89 -27.53
C THR A 267 -16.50 14.25 -28.20
N VAL A 268 -15.36 14.78 -28.64
CA VAL A 268 -15.28 16.09 -29.29
C VAL A 268 -15.03 15.91 -30.78
N GLN A 269 -15.78 16.65 -31.59
CA GLN A 269 -15.56 16.68 -33.04
C GLN A 269 -14.17 17.25 -33.34
N LEU A 270 -13.39 16.58 -34.20
CA LEU A 270 -12.04 16.99 -34.55
C LEU A 270 -12.00 18.44 -35.07
N ASN A 271 -12.97 18.82 -35.91
CA ASN A 271 -13.09 20.19 -36.42
C ASN A 271 -13.22 21.24 -35.31
N THR A 272 -13.90 20.92 -34.21
CA THR A 272 -14.03 21.82 -33.06
C THR A 272 -12.69 22.00 -32.35
N LEU A 273 -11.91 20.93 -32.18
CA LEU A 273 -10.58 21.02 -31.57
C LEU A 273 -9.57 21.73 -32.49
N LEU A 274 -9.63 21.47 -33.79
CA LEU A 274 -8.77 22.11 -34.78
C LEU A 274 -9.06 23.62 -34.91
N THR A 275 -10.32 24.02 -34.85
CA THR A 275 -10.72 25.44 -34.84
C THR A 275 -10.23 26.14 -33.57
N LEU A 276 -10.36 25.52 -32.40
CA LEU A 276 -9.81 26.03 -31.14
C LEU A 276 -8.27 26.14 -31.17
N ALA A 277 -7.57 25.18 -31.78
CA ALA A 277 -6.13 25.27 -31.97
C ALA A 277 -5.74 26.41 -32.94
N SER A 278 -6.53 26.62 -33.99
CA SER A 278 -6.24 27.62 -35.03
C SER A 278 -6.45 29.08 -34.61
N GLN A 279 -7.17 29.37 -33.52
CA GLN A 279 -7.37 30.76 -33.06
C GLN A 279 -6.06 31.51 -32.78
N ARG A 280 -4.91 30.83 -32.66
CA ARG A 280 -3.58 31.45 -32.53
C ARG A 280 -2.88 31.77 -33.86
N ARG A 281 -3.27 31.20 -35.00
CA ARG A 281 -2.64 31.47 -36.31
C ARG A 281 -3.71 31.76 -37.37
N ALA A 282 -3.70 33.00 -37.83
CA ALA A 282 -4.70 33.62 -38.69
C ALA A 282 -5.14 32.82 -39.94
N ARG A 283 -6.41 33.02 -40.31
CA ARG A 283 -7.06 32.89 -41.65
C ARG A 283 -6.27 32.10 -42.71
N GLY A 284 -6.51 30.78 -42.78
CA GLY A 284 -6.06 29.93 -43.88
C GLY A 284 -6.91 28.67 -43.95
N ARG A 285 -7.81 28.60 -44.93
CA ARG A 285 -8.81 27.56 -45.14
C ARG A 285 -8.18 26.28 -45.66
N SER A 286 -8.16 25.22 -44.85
CA SER A 286 -8.41 23.86 -45.36
C SER A 286 -9.44 23.21 -44.44
N GLN A 287 -10.64 22.97 -44.97
CA GLN A 287 -11.64 22.12 -44.31
C GLN A 287 -11.21 20.69 -44.60
N SER A 288 -10.50 20.02 -43.68
CA SER A 288 -10.42 18.56 -43.78
C SER A 288 -11.80 18.00 -43.45
N GLN A 289 -12.44 17.35 -44.41
CA GLN A 289 -13.71 16.62 -44.24
C GLN A 289 -13.50 15.31 -43.46
N THR A 290 -12.83 15.37 -42.32
CA THR A 290 -12.75 14.21 -41.42
C THR A 290 -13.90 14.32 -40.43
N SER A 291 -14.88 13.41 -40.50
CA SER A 291 -15.97 13.30 -39.50
C SER A 291 -15.50 12.65 -38.19
N ASN A 292 -14.19 12.61 -37.96
CA ASN A 292 -13.60 11.87 -36.86
C ASN A 292 -13.89 12.60 -35.54
N THR A 293 -14.40 11.86 -34.58
CA THR A 293 -14.55 12.29 -33.19
C THR A 293 -13.36 11.78 -32.39
N ILE A 294 -12.94 12.57 -31.41
CA ILE A 294 -11.93 12.16 -30.43
C ILE A 294 -12.63 11.89 -29.12
N ASP A 295 -12.47 10.67 -28.63
CA ASP A 295 -12.87 10.28 -27.29
C ASP A 295 -11.72 10.58 -26.33
N ASN A 296 -12.03 11.33 -25.26
CA ASN A 296 -11.05 11.71 -24.26
C ASN A 296 -10.39 10.51 -23.57
N ARG A 297 -11.05 9.35 -23.49
CA ARG A 297 -10.49 8.12 -22.91
C ARG A 297 -9.28 7.63 -23.69
N TRP A 298 -9.33 7.73 -25.01
CA TRP A 298 -8.23 7.34 -25.89
C TRP A 298 -7.09 8.36 -25.83
N ALA A 299 -7.41 9.65 -25.91
CA ALA A 299 -6.43 10.73 -25.84
C ALA A 299 -5.71 10.81 -24.47
N ALA A 300 -6.38 10.41 -23.39
CA ALA A 300 -5.82 10.34 -22.05
C ALA A 300 -4.89 9.15 -21.82
N THR A 301 -4.90 8.16 -22.71
CA THR A 301 -4.24 6.87 -22.56
C THR A 301 -3.41 6.54 -23.80
N LEU A 302 -3.67 5.40 -24.45
CA LEU A 302 -2.83 4.86 -25.52
C LEU A 302 -2.73 5.78 -26.74
N ALA A 303 -3.83 6.40 -27.19
CA ALA A 303 -3.78 7.27 -28.37
C ALA A 303 -2.98 8.56 -28.09
N GLY A 304 -2.92 8.99 -26.83
CA GLY A 304 -2.08 10.12 -26.40
C GLY A 304 -0.60 9.83 -26.57
N GLU A 305 -0.14 8.69 -26.03
CA GLU A 305 1.26 8.25 -26.15
C GLU A 305 1.64 7.93 -27.60
N LEU A 306 0.76 7.22 -28.31
CA LEU A 306 1.00 6.88 -29.72
C LEU A 306 1.05 8.14 -30.60
N ALA A 307 0.26 9.18 -30.31
CA ALA A 307 0.38 10.43 -31.05
C ALA A 307 1.76 11.08 -30.87
N GLU A 308 2.37 11.01 -29.70
CA GLU A 308 3.74 11.51 -29.48
C GLU A 308 4.74 10.70 -30.30
N VAL A 309 4.65 9.36 -30.30
CA VAL A 309 5.43 8.47 -31.16
C VAL A 309 5.29 8.86 -32.65
N THR A 310 4.07 9.13 -33.11
CA THR A 310 3.82 9.48 -34.52
C THR A 310 4.47 10.77 -34.97
N LEU A 311 4.56 11.76 -34.08
CA LEU A 311 5.00 13.11 -34.42
C LEU A 311 6.49 13.35 -34.11
N VAL A 312 7.02 12.71 -33.08
CA VAL A 312 8.39 12.94 -32.61
C VAL A 312 9.35 11.89 -33.15
N GLN A 313 8.96 10.61 -33.13
CA GLN A 313 9.85 9.48 -33.41
C GLN A 313 9.85 9.09 -34.89
N LEU A 314 8.67 8.87 -35.47
CA LEU A 314 8.55 8.32 -36.83
C LEU A 314 9.12 9.22 -37.94
N PRO A 315 8.99 10.56 -37.91
CA PRO A 315 9.52 11.41 -38.97
C PRO A 315 11.06 11.36 -39.11
N VAL A 316 11.76 11.04 -38.02
CA VAL A 316 13.23 10.95 -37.99
C VAL A 316 13.74 9.50 -38.11
N SER A 317 12.83 8.53 -38.18
CA SER A 317 13.15 7.10 -38.17
C SER A 317 13.71 6.55 -39.49
N ASN A 318 13.79 7.35 -40.56
CA ASN A 318 14.23 6.96 -41.91
C ASN A 318 13.53 5.68 -42.44
N GLY A 319 12.24 5.52 -42.14
CA GLY A 319 11.43 4.38 -42.59
C GLY A 319 11.48 3.15 -41.69
N ASN A 320 12.18 3.20 -40.55
CA ASN A 320 12.11 2.15 -39.54
C ASN A 320 10.74 2.13 -38.85
N PRO A 321 10.26 0.96 -38.39
CA PRO A 321 9.07 0.88 -37.57
C PRO A 321 9.24 1.65 -36.27
N ALA A 322 8.12 2.04 -35.64
CA ALA A 322 8.15 2.69 -34.35
C ALA A 322 8.77 1.76 -33.29
N SER A 323 9.70 2.28 -32.50
CA SER A 323 10.22 1.59 -31.32
C SER A 323 9.40 2.02 -30.12
N VAL A 324 8.48 1.15 -29.70
CA VAL A 324 7.62 1.32 -28.51
C VAL A 324 8.08 0.38 -27.39
N GLY A 325 7.80 0.73 -26.14
CA GLY A 325 8.15 -0.09 -24.98
C GLY A 325 9.60 0.08 -24.56
N ALA A 326 10.03 1.33 -24.34
CA ALA A 326 11.32 1.56 -23.72
C ALA A 326 11.35 0.92 -22.31
N THR A 327 12.23 -0.05 -22.10
CA THR A 327 12.31 -0.81 -20.85
C THR A 327 13.20 -0.13 -19.83
N GLY A 328 12.85 -0.27 -18.56
CA GLY A 328 13.63 0.22 -17.42
C GLY A 328 13.50 -0.69 -16.21
N GLY A 329 14.12 -0.27 -15.11
CA GLY A 329 14.09 -1.00 -13.84
C GLY A 329 14.21 -0.07 -12.65
N TRP A 330 13.65 -0.50 -11.51
CA TRP A 330 13.74 0.24 -10.26
C TRP A 330 15.09 -0.01 -9.57
N ASN A 331 15.57 0.99 -8.81
CA ASN A 331 16.70 0.81 -7.89
C ASN A 331 16.39 -0.21 -6.78
N ASP A 332 15.17 -0.17 -6.28
CA ASP A 332 14.66 -1.05 -5.24
C ASP A 332 13.19 -1.39 -5.54
N THR A 333 12.85 -2.64 -5.26
CA THR A 333 11.51 -3.19 -5.43
C THR A 333 10.59 -3.01 -4.24
N VAL A 334 11.13 -2.75 -3.05
CA VAL A 334 10.32 -2.56 -1.84
C VAL A 334 10.05 -1.07 -1.65
N LEU A 335 11.09 -0.24 -1.74
CA LEU A 335 11.06 1.21 -1.64
C LEU A 335 11.54 1.86 -2.97
N PRO A 336 10.72 1.80 -4.03
CA PRO A 336 11.06 2.35 -5.34
C PRO A 336 11.17 3.88 -5.29
N HIS A 337 12.40 4.42 -5.43
CA HIS A 337 12.65 5.87 -5.53
C HIS A 337 13.19 6.29 -6.89
N TRP A 338 13.86 5.38 -7.61
CA TRP A 338 14.49 5.65 -8.89
C TRP A 338 14.09 4.61 -9.93
N TYR A 339 13.57 5.05 -11.07
CA TYR A 339 13.34 4.20 -12.24
C TYR A 339 14.30 4.59 -13.36
N PHE A 340 15.17 3.66 -13.73
CA PHE A 340 16.19 3.90 -14.76
C PHE A 340 15.80 3.22 -16.06
N LEU A 341 15.78 4.00 -17.13
CA LEU A 341 15.57 3.53 -18.48
C LEU A 341 16.85 2.92 -19.04
N SER A 342 16.73 1.76 -19.69
CA SER A 342 17.87 1.09 -20.34
C SER A 342 18.30 1.76 -21.66
N GLN A 343 17.44 2.65 -22.18
CA GLN A 343 17.52 3.30 -23.49
C GLN A 343 17.70 4.81 -23.35
N ARG A 344 18.41 5.44 -24.30
CA ARG A 344 18.70 6.89 -24.28
C ARG A 344 17.77 7.71 -25.18
N ASN A 345 17.24 7.07 -26.22
CA ASN A 345 16.42 7.69 -27.27
C ASN A 345 15.13 6.88 -27.41
N ASN A 346 14.15 7.42 -28.13
CA ASN A 346 12.84 6.80 -28.37
C ASN A 346 12.03 6.61 -27.07
N LEU A 347 11.94 7.66 -26.26
CA LEU A 347 11.30 7.64 -24.94
C LEU A 347 9.82 8.08 -25.00
N GLU A 348 9.24 8.17 -26.19
CA GLU A 348 7.87 8.67 -26.39
C GLU A 348 6.77 7.65 -26.06
N ALA A 349 7.15 6.40 -25.82
CA ALA A 349 6.25 5.37 -25.31
C ALA A 349 7.06 4.34 -24.49
N THR A 350 7.19 4.57 -23.19
CA THR A 350 7.86 3.65 -22.28
C THR A 350 6.99 2.44 -21.95
N ASP A 351 7.59 1.35 -21.44
CA ASP A 351 6.81 0.18 -21.00
C ASP A 351 5.80 0.58 -19.91
N ALA A 352 6.21 1.47 -19.00
CA ALA A 352 5.35 1.96 -17.93
C ALA A 352 4.20 2.85 -18.43
N GLU A 353 4.44 3.72 -19.42
CA GLU A 353 3.39 4.51 -20.07
C GLU A 353 2.40 3.63 -20.83
N ILE A 354 2.86 2.59 -21.52
CA ILE A 354 1.99 1.62 -22.20
C ILE A 354 1.15 0.85 -21.18
N ARG A 355 1.73 0.31 -20.10
CA ARG A 355 0.98 -0.41 -19.06
C ARG A 355 -0.03 0.50 -18.37
N GLY A 356 0.39 1.70 -17.95
CA GLY A 356 -0.50 2.69 -17.32
C GLY A 356 -1.60 3.18 -18.25
N GLY A 357 -1.31 3.37 -19.54
CA GLY A 357 -2.29 3.70 -20.56
C GLY A 357 -3.30 2.59 -20.82
N LEU A 358 -2.84 1.34 -20.91
CA LEU A 358 -3.73 0.20 -21.10
C LEU A 358 -4.64 -0.02 -19.89
N ASP A 359 -4.08 0.03 -18.67
CA ASP A 359 -4.88 -0.07 -17.44
C ASP A 359 -5.86 1.09 -17.32
N GLY A 360 -5.40 2.31 -17.60
CA GLY A 360 -6.23 3.50 -17.67
C GLY A 360 -7.41 3.33 -18.64
N LEU A 361 -7.19 2.74 -19.82
CA LEU A 361 -8.23 2.52 -20.83
C LEU A 361 -9.20 1.40 -20.41
N ILE A 362 -8.69 0.31 -19.84
CA ILE A 362 -9.51 -0.79 -19.29
C ILE A 362 -10.46 -0.24 -18.22
N LEU A 363 -9.92 0.52 -17.26
CA LEU A 363 -10.72 1.15 -16.22
C LEU A 363 -11.70 2.16 -16.84
N ALA A 364 -11.26 2.98 -17.79
CA ALA A 364 -12.10 4.00 -18.42
C ALA A 364 -13.33 3.43 -19.15
N LYS A 365 -13.18 2.27 -19.80
CA LYS A 365 -14.28 1.60 -20.52
C LYS A 365 -15.25 0.87 -19.58
N ASN A 366 -14.83 0.49 -18.36
CA ASN A 366 -15.64 -0.29 -17.43
C ASN A 366 -16.19 0.50 -16.23
N VAL A 367 -15.60 1.64 -15.88
CA VAL A 367 -15.94 2.41 -14.66
C VAL A 367 -17.41 2.84 -14.62
N ALA A 368 -18.03 3.14 -15.76
CA ALA A 368 -19.45 3.48 -15.80
C ALA A 368 -20.34 2.31 -15.32
N SER A 369 -20.03 1.07 -15.72
CA SER A 369 -20.75 -0.12 -15.28
C SER A 369 -20.53 -0.39 -13.78
N TRP A 370 -19.29 -0.31 -13.30
CA TRP A 370 -19.00 -0.51 -11.88
C TRP A 370 -19.67 0.54 -10.98
N ARG A 371 -19.83 1.78 -11.45
CA ARG A 371 -20.60 2.79 -10.72
C ARG A 371 -22.10 2.51 -10.67
N THR A 372 -22.66 1.78 -11.63
CA THR A 372 -24.06 1.33 -11.50
C THR A 372 -24.22 0.25 -10.42
N GLN A 373 -23.19 -0.58 -10.21
CA GLN A 373 -23.17 -1.60 -9.16
C GLN A 373 -22.82 -1.01 -7.77
N ALA A 374 -21.90 -0.05 -7.73
CA ALA A 374 -21.46 0.64 -6.53
C ALA A 374 -21.43 2.17 -6.75
N PRO A 375 -22.55 2.87 -6.49
CA PRO A 375 -22.67 4.31 -6.73
C PRO A 375 -21.66 5.17 -5.95
N SER A 376 -21.23 4.70 -4.77
CA SER A 376 -20.27 5.39 -3.88
C SER A 376 -18.83 4.89 -4.04
N LEU A 377 -18.50 4.22 -5.16
CA LEU A 377 -17.15 3.71 -5.41
C LEU A 377 -16.11 4.84 -5.39
N LYS A 378 -15.13 4.73 -4.48
CA LYS A 378 -14.01 5.67 -4.35
C LYS A 378 -12.86 5.32 -5.31
N LEU A 379 -11.95 6.27 -5.56
CA LEU A 379 -10.78 6.05 -6.42
C LEU A 379 -9.81 5.06 -5.76
N SER A 380 -9.54 5.22 -4.47
CA SER A 380 -8.69 4.32 -3.68
C SER A 380 -9.18 2.87 -3.74
N GLN A 381 -10.49 2.66 -3.58
CA GLN A 381 -11.15 1.36 -3.63
C GLN A 381 -11.04 0.71 -5.01
N LEU A 382 -11.24 1.49 -6.08
CA LEU A 382 -11.10 0.99 -7.45
C LEU A 382 -9.68 0.49 -7.73
N LEU A 383 -8.67 1.29 -7.37
CA LEU A 383 -7.26 0.93 -7.54
C LEU A 383 -6.89 -0.30 -6.72
N ARG A 384 -7.32 -0.36 -5.45
CA ARG A 384 -7.12 -1.51 -4.57
C ARG A 384 -7.70 -2.79 -5.16
N MET A 385 -8.92 -2.75 -5.69
CA MET A 385 -9.53 -3.92 -6.32
C MET A 385 -8.84 -4.32 -7.62
N TYR A 386 -8.50 -3.36 -8.49
CA TYR A 386 -7.90 -3.64 -9.79
C TYR A 386 -6.48 -4.23 -9.67
N TYR A 387 -5.67 -3.65 -8.79
CA TYR A 387 -4.34 -4.15 -8.41
C TYR A 387 -4.44 -5.14 -7.23
N SER A 388 -5.45 -6.00 -7.26
CA SER A 388 -5.56 -7.17 -6.39
C SER A 388 -5.71 -8.44 -7.22
N THR A 389 -5.56 -9.58 -6.56
CA THR A 389 -5.83 -10.89 -7.15
C THR A 389 -7.32 -11.13 -7.42
N ASN A 390 -8.21 -10.41 -6.71
CA ASN A 390 -9.66 -10.61 -6.76
C ASN A 390 -10.32 -9.85 -7.92
N GLY A 391 -9.70 -8.75 -8.36
CA GLY A 391 -10.25 -7.88 -9.39
C GLY A 391 -11.42 -7.02 -8.92
N VAL A 392 -12.02 -6.30 -9.87
CA VAL A 392 -13.07 -5.30 -9.59
C VAL A 392 -14.45 -5.94 -9.58
N LEU A 393 -15.15 -5.87 -8.44
CA LEU A 393 -16.56 -6.28 -8.28
C LEU A 393 -16.94 -7.62 -8.97
N SER A 394 -16.09 -8.64 -8.83
CA SER A 394 -16.29 -9.98 -9.43
C SER A 394 -16.43 -10.00 -10.96
N SER A 395 -16.00 -8.95 -11.65
CA SER A 395 -16.00 -8.87 -13.12
C SER A 395 -14.93 -9.72 -13.80
N GLY A 396 -13.99 -10.28 -13.03
CA GLY A 396 -12.81 -10.96 -13.56
C GLY A 396 -11.76 -10.01 -14.16
N ILE A 397 -11.93 -8.69 -14.00
CA ILE A 397 -11.01 -7.67 -14.50
C ILE A 397 -10.06 -7.24 -13.37
N ASN A 398 -8.77 -7.39 -13.64
CA ASN A 398 -7.64 -7.06 -12.76
C ASN A 398 -6.37 -6.81 -13.61
N ALA A 399 -5.28 -6.39 -12.98
CA ALA A 399 -4.02 -6.16 -13.68
C ALA A 399 -3.45 -7.41 -14.41
N CYS A 400 -3.69 -8.63 -13.89
CA CYS A 400 -3.25 -9.88 -14.56
C CYS A 400 -3.98 -10.12 -15.89
N SER A 401 -5.24 -9.73 -15.98
CA SER A 401 -6.08 -9.96 -17.18
C SER A 401 -5.87 -8.90 -18.27
N ARG A 402 -4.95 -7.93 -18.07
CA ARG A 402 -4.65 -6.83 -18.99
C ARG A 402 -4.48 -7.30 -20.44
N GLN A 403 -3.67 -8.32 -20.68
CA GLN A 403 -3.40 -8.84 -22.03
C GLN A 403 -4.66 -9.42 -22.69
N ASN A 404 -5.49 -10.15 -21.92
CA ASN A 404 -6.76 -10.69 -22.39
C ASN A 404 -7.80 -9.59 -22.67
N GLN A 405 -7.75 -8.49 -21.91
CA GLN A 405 -8.65 -7.36 -22.10
C GLN A 405 -8.24 -6.46 -23.27
N PHE A 406 -6.97 -6.49 -23.70
CA PHE A 406 -6.46 -5.60 -24.74
C PHE A 406 -7.30 -5.61 -26.02
N THR A 407 -7.65 -6.79 -26.54
CA THR A 407 -8.46 -6.90 -27.77
C THR A 407 -9.89 -6.38 -27.59
N ASN A 408 -10.42 -6.43 -26.37
CA ASN A 408 -11.77 -5.98 -26.05
C ASN A 408 -11.83 -4.46 -25.88
N VAL A 409 -10.80 -3.88 -25.23
CA VAL A 409 -10.77 -2.45 -24.90
C VAL A 409 -10.08 -1.61 -25.96
N ALA A 410 -9.21 -2.19 -26.77
CA ALA A 410 -8.44 -1.48 -27.76
C ALA A 410 -8.39 -2.20 -29.14
N PRO A 411 -9.54 -2.26 -29.86
CA PRO A 411 -9.56 -2.76 -31.23
C PRO A 411 -8.59 -1.96 -32.13
N SER A 412 -7.84 -2.65 -32.98
CA SER A 412 -6.74 -2.03 -33.74
C SER A 412 -7.18 -0.88 -34.64
N GLN A 413 -8.35 -1.01 -35.30
CA GLN A 413 -8.87 0.06 -36.18
C GLN A 413 -9.26 1.32 -35.38
N GLU A 414 -9.98 1.15 -34.27
CA GLU A 414 -10.39 2.28 -33.42
C GLU A 414 -9.16 2.99 -32.84
N MET A 415 -8.15 2.23 -32.43
CA MET A 415 -6.88 2.79 -31.94
C MET A 415 -6.17 3.62 -33.01
N GLU A 416 -6.12 3.15 -34.26
CA GLU A 416 -5.52 3.89 -35.38
C GLU A 416 -6.27 5.19 -35.67
N ASP A 417 -7.60 5.11 -35.75
CA ASP A 417 -8.45 6.28 -36.03
C ASP A 417 -8.32 7.35 -34.94
N GLN A 418 -8.31 6.95 -33.67
CA GLN A 418 -8.14 7.86 -32.52
C GLN A 418 -6.73 8.44 -32.44
N THR A 419 -5.70 7.63 -32.71
CA THR A 419 -4.30 8.07 -32.73
C THR A 419 -4.09 9.11 -33.83
N ASN A 420 -4.57 8.84 -35.04
CA ASN A 420 -4.48 9.76 -36.17
C ASN A 420 -5.20 11.09 -35.86
N ALA A 421 -6.44 11.01 -35.37
CA ALA A 421 -7.22 12.20 -35.04
C ALA A 421 -6.55 13.06 -33.96
N PHE A 422 -6.00 12.44 -32.92
CA PHE A 422 -5.30 13.16 -31.85
C PHE A 422 -3.95 13.72 -32.31
N ALA A 423 -3.18 12.99 -33.12
CA ALA A 423 -1.92 13.45 -33.70
C ALA A 423 -2.10 14.72 -34.55
N LEU A 424 -3.17 14.82 -35.34
CA LEU A 424 -3.48 16.02 -36.12
C LEU A 424 -3.71 17.28 -35.26
N ILE A 425 -4.16 17.10 -34.01
CA ILE A 425 -4.33 18.22 -33.06
C ILE A 425 -3.00 18.53 -32.38
N LEU A 426 -2.30 17.48 -31.96
CA LEU A 426 -1.05 17.60 -31.23
C LEU A 426 0.04 18.26 -32.09
N ASP A 427 0.10 17.95 -33.39
CA ASP A 427 0.97 18.58 -34.39
C ASP A 427 0.87 20.11 -34.39
N ARG A 428 -0.32 20.66 -34.11
CA ARG A 428 -0.55 22.12 -34.09
C ARG A 428 -0.10 22.82 -32.81
N GLU A 429 0.00 22.09 -31.69
CA GLU A 429 0.39 22.64 -30.39
C GLU A 429 1.84 22.29 -30.01
N MET A 430 2.40 21.24 -30.63
CA MET A 430 3.77 20.79 -30.40
C MET A 430 4.77 21.52 -31.31
N GLN A 431 5.97 21.79 -30.78
CA GLN A 431 7.09 22.30 -31.57
C GLN A 431 7.89 21.12 -32.12
N LEU A 432 7.63 20.75 -33.37
CA LEU A 432 8.31 19.64 -34.06
C LEU A 432 9.57 20.11 -34.78
N ARG A 433 10.51 19.18 -34.99
CA ARG A 433 11.73 19.43 -35.79
C ARG A 433 11.46 19.55 -37.29
N VAL A 434 10.33 19.03 -37.74
CA VAL A 434 9.93 18.95 -39.14
C VAL A 434 8.48 19.39 -39.29
N THR A 435 8.09 19.80 -40.49
CA THR A 435 6.69 20.07 -40.84
C THR A 435 6.12 18.84 -41.53
N LEU A 436 5.02 18.29 -41.01
CA LEU A 436 4.39 17.08 -41.53
C LEU A 436 3.16 17.40 -42.38
N GLN A 437 2.93 16.57 -43.41
CA GLN A 437 1.67 16.59 -44.16
C GLN A 437 0.65 15.68 -43.48
N PRO A 438 -0.66 16.01 -43.48
CA PRO A 438 -1.69 15.20 -42.82
C PRO A 438 -1.76 13.74 -43.30
N SER A 439 -1.47 13.47 -44.58
CA SER A 439 -1.44 12.10 -45.14
C SER A 439 -0.34 11.25 -44.52
N LEU A 440 0.84 11.83 -44.27
CA LEU A 440 1.96 11.14 -43.63
C LEU A 440 1.68 10.87 -42.15
N ILE A 441 0.99 11.78 -41.46
CA ILE A 441 0.57 11.59 -40.06
C ILE A 441 -0.32 10.34 -39.95
N SER A 442 -1.28 10.16 -40.87
CA SER A 442 -2.13 8.97 -40.88
C SER A 442 -1.34 7.67 -41.09
N GLN A 443 -0.35 7.67 -41.99
CA GLN A 443 0.51 6.51 -42.21
C GLN A 443 1.37 6.20 -40.98
N PHE A 444 1.93 7.23 -40.35
CA PHE A 444 2.70 7.09 -39.12
C PHE A 444 1.83 6.58 -37.96
N ALA A 445 0.59 7.04 -37.85
CA ALA A 445 -0.38 6.53 -36.88
C ALA A 445 -0.60 5.01 -37.04
N GLY A 446 -0.85 4.54 -38.26
CA GLY A 446 -0.99 3.09 -38.54
C GLY A 446 0.28 2.29 -38.19
N ASN A 447 1.47 2.83 -38.46
CA ASN A 447 2.73 2.17 -38.09
C ASN A 447 2.94 2.11 -36.56
N ALA A 448 2.61 3.19 -35.84
CA ALA A 448 2.72 3.24 -34.39
C ALA A 448 1.76 2.26 -33.72
N THR A 449 0.50 2.21 -34.17
CA THR A 449 -0.52 1.29 -33.63
C THR A 449 -0.15 -0.17 -33.90
N ALA A 450 0.32 -0.50 -35.11
CA ALA A 450 0.77 -1.85 -35.45
C ALA A 450 1.96 -2.30 -34.59
N SER A 451 2.88 -1.38 -34.28
CA SER A 451 4.03 -1.64 -33.41
C SER A 451 3.56 -1.93 -31.97
N LEU A 452 2.59 -1.16 -31.46
CA LEU A 452 2.00 -1.42 -30.13
C LEU A 452 1.26 -2.76 -30.07
N VAL A 453 0.44 -3.09 -31.06
CA VAL A 453 -0.28 -4.38 -31.12
C VAL A 453 0.69 -5.55 -31.08
N THR A 454 1.82 -5.43 -31.77
CA THR A 454 2.89 -6.44 -31.75
C THR A 454 3.58 -6.51 -30.39
N TYR A 455 3.83 -5.36 -29.77
CA TYR A 455 4.45 -5.27 -28.45
C TYR A 455 3.60 -5.91 -27.35
N VAL A 456 2.30 -5.57 -27.27
CA VAL A 456 1.40 -6.05 -26.20
C VAL A 456 1.22 -7.58 -26.20
N ARG A 457 1.36 -8.23 -27.36
CA ARG A 457 1.36 -9.70 -27.45
C ARG A 457 2.56 -10.35 -26.75
N ASN A 458 3.66 -9.63 -26.62
CA ASN A 458 4.90 -10.09 -26.01
C ASN A 458 5.15 -9.48 -24.62
N MET A 459 4.26 -8.60 -24.14
CA MET A 459 4.33 -8.06 -22.78
C MET A 459 4.22 -9.21 -21.77
N ASP A 460 4.90 -9.07 -20.62
CA ASP A 460 4.96 -10.10 -19.58
C ASP A 460 3.57 -10.67 -19.25
N TYR A 461 3.45 -11.99 -19.41
CA TYR A 461 2.28 -12.73 -18.96
C TYR A 461 2.39 -12.96 -17.45
N PHE A 462 1.54 -12.29 -16.67
CA PHE A 462 1.41 -12.58 -15.25
C PHE A 462 0.42 -13.72 -15.06
N PRO A 463 0.86 -14.90 -14.57
CA PRO A 463 -0.07 -15.98 -14.32
C PRO A 463 -1.10 -15.54 -13.28
N SER A 464 -2.37 -15.84 -13.52
CA SER A 464 -3.38 -15.76 -12.47
C SER A 464 -2.93 -16.63 -11.29
N PRO A 465 -2.98 -16.12 -10.05
CA PRO A 465 -2.61 -16.92 -8.89
C PRO A 465 -3.46 -18.18 -8.81
N GLN A 466 -2.81 -19.33 -8.58
CA GLN A 466 -3.53 -20.59 -8.36
C GLN A 466 -4.10 -20.62 -6.93
N TRP A 467 -5.42 -20.68 -6.83
CA TRP A 467 -6.16 -20.77 -5.57
C TRP A 467 -6.21 -22.21 -5.06
N SER A 468 -5.12 -22.72 -4.49
CA SER A 468 -5.17 -24.01 -3.78
C SER A 468 -4.96 -23.87 -2.27
N GLU A 469 -4.33 -22.80 -1.80
CA GLU A 469 -4.06 -22.61 -0.36
C GLU A 469 -5.12 -21.74 0.34
N ILE A 470 -5.66 -22.24 1.46
CA ILE A 470 -6.58 -21.52 2.36
C ILE A 470 -5.98 -20.20 2.84
N SER A 471 -4.65 -20.12 2.95
CA SER A 471 -3.93 -18.89 3.32
C SER A 471 -4.17 -17.72 2.36
N ASN A 472 -4.65 -17.96 1.14
CA ASN A 472 -4.99 -16.88 0.19
C ASN A 472 -6.43 -16.38 0.33
N LEU A 473 -7.30 -17.11 1.03
CA LEU A 473 -8.70 -16.72 1.29
C LEU A 473 -8.85 -15.88 2.57
N ASP A 474 -7.79 -15.80 3.37
CA ASP A 474 -7.80 -15.18 4.69
C ASP A 474 -7.51 -13.68 4.58
N THR A 475 -8.33 -12.85 5.24
CA THR A 475 -8.10 -11.40 5.26
C THR A 475 -7.32 -10.99 6.49
N ILE A 476 -6.21 -10.28 6.28
CA ILE A 476 -5.31 -9.89 7.37
C ILE A 476 -5.80 -8.63 8.08
N MET A 477 -5.83 -8.68 9.41
CA MET A 477 -6.22 -7.56 10.27
C MET A 477 -5.51 -7.73 11.62
N THR A 478 -4.41 -7.01 11.83
CA THR A 478 -3.49 -7.23 12.96
C THR A 478 -3.07 -5.93 13.65
N ASP A 479 -2.95 -5.97 14.98
CA ASP A 479 -2.16 -5.01 15.75
C ASP A 479 -0.75 -5.60 15.89
N ILE A 480 0.21 -5.06 15.14
CA ILE A 480 1.59 -5.55 15.12
C ILE A 480 2.55 -4.59 15.84
N TYR A 481 3.29 -5.15 16.80
CA TYR A 481 4.39 -4.48 17.48
C TYR A 481 5.71 -5.02 16.95
N VAL A 482 6.48 -4.19 16.27
CA VAL A 482 7.75 -4.58 15.65
C VAL A 482 8.90 -4.07 16.50
N PHE A 483 9.81 -4.94 16.91
CA PHE A 483 11.02 -4.60 17.64
C PHE A 483 12.23 -4.89 16.76
N VAL A 484 12.97 -3.85 16.37
CA VAL A 484 14.12 -3.97 15.46
C VAL A 484 15.42 -3.71 16.21
N ASP A 485 16.33 -4.67 16.18
CA ASP A 485 17.70 -4.46 16.63
C ASP A 485 18.41 -3.49 15.67
N THR A 486 18.79 -2.31 16.16
CA THR A 486 19.49 -1.27 15.38
C THR A 486 20.97 -1.56 15.17
N TYR A 487 21.46 -2.73 15.62
CA TYR A 487 22.74 -3.28 15.15
C TYR A 487 22.72 -3.56 13.64
N TRP A 488 21.56 -3.93 13.10
CA TRP A 488 21.41 -4.05 11.65
C TRP A 488 21.61 -2.68 11.00
N PRO A 489 22.46 -2.56 9.97
CA PRO A 489 22.50 -1.33 9.18
C PRO A 489 21.12 -1.05 8.57
N PHE A 490 20.66 0.20 8.65
CA PHE A 490 19.33 0.61 8.16
C PHE A 490 19.05 0.10 6.74
N GLY A 491 19.98 0.32 5.81
CA GLY A 491 19.85 -0.09 4.41
C GLY A 491 19.88 -1.61 4.17
N TRP A 492 20.08 -2.44 5.20
CA TRP A 492 19.92 -3.88 5.10
C TRP A 492 18.59 -4.36 5.66
N VAL A 493 18.12 -3.78 6.77
CA VAL A 493 16.92 -4.28 7.46
C VAL A 493 15.62 -3.66 6.93
N VAL A 494 15.69 -2.42 6.44
CA VAL A 494 14.49 -1.65 6.06
C VAL A 494 13.65 -2.38 5.01
N ASP A 495 14.25 -2.95 3.97
CA ASP A 495 13.52 -3.63 2.89
C ASP A 495 12.83 -4.90 3.38
N TYR A 496 13.47 -5.68 4.25
CA TYR A 496 12.87 -6.90 4.80
C TYR A 496 11.66 -6.59 5.69
N VAL A 497 11.78 -5.57 6.55
CA VAL A 497 10.70 -5.15 7.45
C VAL A 497 9.57 -4.52 6.66
N THR A 498 9.87 -3.57 5.77
CA THR A 498 8.86 -2.88 4.97
C THR A 498 8.15 -3.84 4.02
N TYR A 499 8.83 -4.84 3.47
CA TYR A 499 8.18 -5.89 2.69
C TYR A 499 7.15 -6.67 3.52
N VAL A 500 7.48 -7.04 4.77
CA VAL A 500 6.51 -7.65 5.70
C VAL A 500 5.32 -6.72 5.87
N LEU A 501 5.55 -5.44 6.23
CA LEU A 501 4.52 -4.45 6.49
C LEU A 501 3.58 -4.20 5.30
N GLN A 502 4.11 -4.13 4.07
CA GLN A 502 3.33 -4.05 2.83
C GLN A 502 2.39 -5.26 2.65
N GLY A 503 2.78 -6.43 3.17
CA GLY A 503 1.97 -7.64 3.18
C GLY A 503 0.84 -7.67 4.21
N LEU A 504 0.82 -6.74 5.19
CA LEU A 504 -0.12 -6.76 6.32
C LEU A 504 -1.36 -5.87 6.17
N ASN A 505 -1.52 -5.18 5.04
CA ASN A 505 -2.62 -4.25 4.81
C ASN A 505 -2.76 -3.22 5.95
N ILE A 506 -1.72 -2.41 6.17
CA ILE A 506 -1.75 -1.32 7.16
C ILE A 506 -2.71 -0.24 6.64
N HIS A 507 -3.82 -0.06 7.35
CA HIS A 507 -4.93 0.77 6.92
C HIS A 507 -5.83 1.12 8.14
N PRO A 508 -6.52 2.29 8.16
CA PRO A 508 -7.38 2.71 9.28
C PRO A 508 -8.37 1.65 9.79
N TYR A 509 -8.99 0.93 8.84
CA TYR A 509 -9.96 -0.12 9.12
C TYR A 509 -9.41 -1.56 9.05
N ALA A 510 -8.08 -1.73 8.96
CA ALA A 510 -7.43 -3.03 8.88
C ALA A 510 -6.38 -3.18 9.98
N SER A 511 -5.10 -3.27 9.61
CA SER A 511 -3.97 -3.47 10.51
C SER A 511 -3.33 -2.17 10.95
N LYS A 512 -2.71 -2.19 12.13
CA LYS A 512 -1.95 -1.09 12.72
C LYS A 512 -0.56 -1.55 13.10
N VAL A 513 0.43 -0.66 12.96
CA VAL A 513 1.83 -0.96 13.27
C VAL A 513 2.38 0.04 14.28
N THR A 514 3.21 -0.45 15.21
CA THR A 514 4.11 0.37 16.02
C THR A 514 5.51 -0.21 15.92
N LEU A 515 6.51 0.64 15.71
CA LEU A 515 7.91 0.24 15.56
C LEU A 515 8.73 0.72 16.77
N PHE A 516 9.50 -0.19 17.36
CA PHE A 516 10.37 0.06 18.50
C PHE A 516 11.81 -0.35 18.20
N ALA A 517 12.75 0.32 18.86
CA ALA A 517 14.13 -0.14 18.92
C ALA A 517 14.25 -1.35 19.86
N GLY A 518 15.07 -2.34 19.47
CA GLY A 518 15.21 -3.60 20.19
C GLY A 518 15.94 -3.50 21.54
N PHE A 519 16.83 -2.52 21.72
CA PHE A 519 17.62 -2.39 22.94
C PHE A 519 16.93 -1.57 24.03
N ASP A 520 16.55 -0.33 23.73
CA ASP A 520 15.97 0.60 24.72
C ASP A 520 14.43 0.64 24.68
N THR A 521 13.81 -0.11 23.76
CA THR A 521 12.34 -0.18 23.56
C THR A 521 11.66 1.16 23.32
N LYS A 522 12.42 2.18 22.94
CA LYS A 522 11.83 3.46 22.55
C LYS A 522 11.15 3.34 21.20
N VAL A 523 10.10 4.13 21.05
CA VAL A 523 9.30 4.18 19.83
C VAL A 523 10.12 4.84 18.72
N ILE A 524 10.33 4.12 17.62
CA ILE A 524 10.85 4.68 16.36
C ILE A 524 9.68 5.27 15.56
N VAL A 525 8.58 4.50 15.44
CA VAL A 525 7.35 4.94 14.78
C VAL A 525 6.18 4.70 15.71
N HIS A 526 5.48 5.78 16.06
CA HIS A 526 4.26 5.73 16.87
C HIS A 526 3.18 4.87 16.20
N ASN A 527 2.23 4.39 16.99
CA ASN A 527 1.12 3.59 16.50
C ASN A 527 0.42 4.29 15.33
N THR A 528 0.46 3.67 14.16
CA THR A 528 -0.06 4.25 12.92
C THR A 528 -0.81 3.23 12.09
N ASP A 529 -1.78 3.75 11.36
CA ASP A 529 -2.67 3.06 10.43
C ASP A 529 -2.39 3.40 8.96
N TYR A 530 -1.38 4.23 8.68
CA TYR A 530 -0.91 4.53 7.32
C TYR A 530 0.54 4.09 7.15
N ILE A 531 0.79 3.22 6.18
CA ILE A 531 2.14 2.71 5.91
C ILE A 531 3.13 3.83 5.54
N ILE A 532 2.65 4.90 4.90
CA ILE A 532 3.48 6.05 4.55
C ILE A 532 4.09 6.76 5.76
N ASN A 533 3.42 6.75 6.92
CA ASN A 533 3.96 7.32 8.15
C ASN A 533 5.15 6.51 8.68
N VAL A 534 5.26 5.22 8.33
CA VAL A 534 6.45 4.41 8.64
C VAL A 534 7.62 4.92 7.80
N TYR A 535 7.42 5.16 6.50
CA TYR A 535 8.46 5.68 5.60
C TYR A 535 8.94 7.09 5.99
N GLU A 536 8.05 7.96 6.45
CA GLU A 536 8.43 9.31 6.87
C GLU A 536 9.22 9.33 8.18
N ASN A 537 8.82 8.53 9.16
CA ASN A 537 9.39 8.59 10.52
C ASN A 537 10.59 7.64 10.71
N TRP A 538 10.72 6.59 9.90
CA TRP A 538 11.83 5.65 9.97
C TRP A 538 12.79 5.82 8.79
N ASN A 539 13.94 6.45 9.07
CA ASN A 539 15.02 6.67 8.12
C ASN A 539 16.38 6.35 8.77
N SER A 540 17.47 6.45 8.00
CA SER A 540 18.82 6.13 8.51
C SER A 540 19.20 6.96 9.76
N THR A 541 18.78 8.22 9.82
CA THR A 541 19.08 9.11 10.96
C THR A 541 18.29 8.69 12.19
N SER A 542 16.97 8.52 12.08
CA SER A 542 16.15 8.10 13.22
C SER A 542 16.51 6.70 13.70
N HIS A 543 16.91 5.80 12.80
CA HIS A 543 17.43 4.48 13.15
C HIS A 543 18.74 4.56 13.97
N SER A 544 19.66 5.45 13.59
CA SER A 544 20.95 5.63 14.26
C SER A 544 20.89 6.32 15.63
N TRP A 545 19.79 7.01 15.95
CA TRP A 545 19.58 7.62 17.27
C TRP A 545 19.36 6.61 18.39
N HIS A 546 19.05 5.36 18.04
CA HIS A 546 18.82 4.29 19.00
C HIS A 546 20.06 3.41 19.17
N PRO A 547 20.45 3.08 20.42
CA PRO A 547 21.61 2.23 20.67
C PRO A 547 21.41 0.82 20.08
N PRO A 548 22.45 0.25 19.43
CA PRO A 548 22.38 -1.11 18.88
C PRO A 548 22.26 -2.15 20.00
N GLY A 549 21.55 -3.23 19.72
CA GLY A 549 21.35 -4.34 20.64
C GLY A 549 19.90 -4.81 20.74
N PHE A 550 19.71 -5.84 21.56
CA PHE A 550 18.43 -6.50 21.74
C PHE A 550 18.26 -6.87 23.22
N ASN A 551 17.25 -6.31 23.87
CA ASN A 551 16.99 -6.53 25.30
C ASN A 551 15.62 -7.19 25.48
N LEU A 552 15.60 -8.52 25.53
CA LEU A 552 14.35 -9.28 25.66
C LEU A 552 13.57 -8.93 26.94
N PRO A 553 14.16 -8.86 28.15
CA PRO A 553 13.45 -8.45 29.37
C PRO A 553 12.67 -7.13 29.21
N LEU A 554 13.32 -6.11 28.64
CA LEU A 554 12.71 -4.80 28.44
C LEU A 554 11.64 -4.83 27.35
N ILE A 555 11.86 -5.59 26.26
CA ILE A 555 10.86 -5.80 25.21
C ILE A 555 9.60 -6.42 25.80
N LEU A 556 9.73 -7.47 26.63
CA LEU A 556 8.60 -8.15 27.25
C LEU A 556 7.81 -7.21 28.18
N ASN A 557 8.50 -6.42 29.00
CA ASN A 557 7.87 -5.45 29.88
C ASN A 557 7.13 -4.35 29.08
N THR A 558 7.77 -3.81 28.06
CA THR A 558 7.16 -2.79 27.19
C THR A 558 5.95 -3.35 26.46
N LEU A 559 6.06 -4.55 25.90
CA LEU A 559 4.97 -5.22 25.21
C LEU A 559 3.80 -5.51 26.16
N ASN A 560 4.06 -5.94 27.39
CA ASN A 560 3.03 -6.12 28.42
C ASN A 560 2.24 -4.82 28.62
N SER A 561 2.94 -3.70 28.86
CA SER A 561 2.30 -2.38 29.02
C SER A 561 1.51 -1.95 27.78
N ARG A 562 2.03 -2.16 26.56
CA ARG A 562 1.32 -1.78 25.32
C ARG A 562 0.06 -2.60 25.07
N VAL A 563 0.09 -3.88 25.42
CA VAL A 563 -1.09 -4.74 25.30
C VAL A 563 -2.14 -4.37 26.36
N GLU A 564 -1.73 -4.01 27.58
CA GLU A 564 -2.65 -3.48 28.59
C GLU A 564 -3.33 -2.18 28.14
N ASP A 565 -2.56 -1.23 27.58
CA ASP A 565 -3.09 0.03 27.01
C ASP A 565 -4.11 -0.24 25.90
N LEU A 566 -3.83 -1.22 25.04
CA LEU A 566 -4.72 -1.63 23.94
C LEU A 566 -6.04 -2.21 24.48
N LEU A 567 -5.97 -3.08 25.48
CA LEU A 567 -7.15 -3.69 26.08
C LEU A 567 -8.00 -2.68 26.86
N GLU A 568 -7.39 -1.70 27.54
CA GLU A 568 -8.12 -0.64 28.22
C GLU A 568 -8.79 0.32 27.20
N THR A 569 -8.17 0.52 26.03
CA THR A 569 -8.78 1.27 24.92
C THR A 569 -9.97 0.52 24.31
N ASP A 570 -9.82 -0.79 24.07
CA ASP A 570 -10.90 -1.66 23.61
C ASP A 570 -12.07 -1.64 24.61
N ARG A 571 -11.77 -1.64 25.92
CA ARG A 571 -12.76 -1.50 26.99
C ARG A 571 -13.48 -0.15 26.96
N ALA A 572 -12.74 0.96 26.90
CA ALA A 572 -13.32 2.31 26.87
C ALA A 572 -14.26 2.52 25.68
N THR A 573 -14.03 1.82 24.58
CA THR A 573 -14.83 1.86 23.35
C THR A 573 -15.86 0.72 23.23
N ASN A 574 -16.00 -0.14 24.25
CA ASN A 574 -16.83 -1.35 24.24
C ASN A 574 -16.55 -2.30 23.06
N ASN A 575 -15.32 -2.33 22.58
CA ASN A 575 -14.87 -3.12 21.44
C ASN A 575 -14.52 -4.57 21.84
N LEU A 576 -15.06 -5.58 21.15
CA LEU A 576 -14.71 -7.00 21.37
C LEU A 576 -13.30 -7.36 20.85
N GLY A 577 -12.55 -6.39 20.33
CA GLY A 577 -11.31 -6.61 19.60
C GLY A 577 -11.58 -6.82 18.11
N GLY A 578 -11.14 -7.95 17.55
CA GLY A 578 -11.28 -8.25 16.12
C GLY A 578 -10.00 -8.08 15.30
N ARG A 579 -8.86 -7.83 15.95
CA ARG A 579 -7.51 -7.85 15.34
C ARG A 579 -6.69 -8.97 15.94
N SER A 580 -5.84 -9.62 15.14
CA SER A 580 -4.80 -10.49 15.70
C SER A 580 -3.76 -9.63 16.43
N LEU A 581 -3.05 -10.21 17.39
CA LEU A 581 -2.08 -9.50 18.22
C LEU A 581 -0.71 -10.16 18.05
N VAL A 582 0.22 -9.46 17.42
CA VAL A 582 1.52 -10.03 17.02
C VAL A 582 2.66 -9.15 17.50
N ALA A 583 3.65 -9.77 18.13
CA ALA A 583 4.95 -9.18 18.37
C ALA A 583 5.95 -9.78 17.38
N LEU A 584 6.49 -8.94 16.50
CA LEU A 584 7.52 -9.32 15.53
C LEU A 584 8.87 -8.80 16.02
N LEU A 585 9.75 -9.72 16.39
CA LEU A 585 11.07 -9.40 16.94
C LEU A 585 12.13 -9.67 15.88
N ILE A 586 13.00 -8.69 15.66
CA ILE A 586 14.01 -8.72 14.59
C ILE A 586 15.40 -8.58 15.21
N PRO A 587 15.90 -9.66 15.83
CA PRO A 587 17.24 -9.67 16.44
C PRO A 587 18.33 -9.73 15.37
N SER A 588 19.50 -9.18 15.68
CA SER A 588 20.71 -9.34 14.88
C SER A 588 21.34 -10.72 15.06
N PRO A 589 22.30 -11.13 14.20
CA PRO A 589 23.01 -12.40 14.36
C PRO A 589 23.79 -12.52 15.67
N LEU A 590 24.10 -11.39 16.30
CA LEU A 590 24.86 -11.32 17.55
C LEU A 590 23.96 -11.22 18.80
N SER A 591 22.66 -10.94 18.64
CA SER A 591 21.75 -10.87 19.79
C SER A 591 21.57 -12.24 20.44
N TYR A 592 21.72 -12.33 21.75
CA TYR A 592 21.35 -13.49 22.56
C TYR A 592 20.71 -13.00 23.86
N VAL A 593 20.07 -13.91 24.61
CA VAL A 593 19.56 -13.61 25.96
C VAL A 593 20.65 -14.05 26.93
N ASP A 594 21.11 -13.12 27.78
CA ASP A 594 22.12 -13.42 28.78
C ASP A 594 21.63 -14.50 29.76
N GLU A 595 22.54 -15.34 30.25
CA GLU A 595 22.20 -16.46 31.15
C GLU A 595 21.50 -15.98 32.44
N GLU A 596 21.84 -14.78 32.93
CA GLU A 596 21.21 -14.17 34.11
C GLU A 596 19.73 -13.81 33.87
N ASP A 597 19.35 -13.49 32.64
CA ASP A 597 18.01 -13.09 32.25
C ASP A 597 17.17 -14.26 31.69
N TYR A 598 17.81 -15.38 31.34
CA TYR A 598 17.16 -16.52 30.68
C TYR A 598 15.95 -17.05 31.47
N ASP A 599 16.17 -17.41 32.74
CA ASP A 599 15.12 -17.96 33.62
C ASP A 599 14.02 -16.92 33.87
N TYR A 600 14.40 -15.64 34.01
CA TYR A 600 13.46 -14.55 34.17
C TYR A 600 12.56 -14.41 32.94
N CYS A 601 13.14 -14.38 31.74
CA CYS A 601 12.42 -14.23 30.48
C CYS A 601 11.47 -15.40 30.24
N GLN A 602 11.90 -16.64 30.49
CA GLN A 602 11.06 -17.82 30.33
C GLN A 602 9.83 -17.74 31.25
N GLN A 603 10.03 -17.51 32.56
CA GLN A 603 8.93 -17.39 33.51
C GLN A 603 8.03 -16.18 33.24
N TYR A 604 8.60 -15.07 32.76
CA TYR A 604 7.82 -13.89 32.39
C TYR A 604 6.94 -14.17 31.17
N LEU A 605 7.47 -14.84 30.15
CA LEU A 605 6.72 -15.25 28.96
C LEU A 605 5.60 -16.22 29.30
N GLU A 606 5.84 -17.22 30.16
CA GLU A 606 4.77 -18.14 30.61
C GLU A 606 3.62 -17.38 31.29
N ARG A 607 3.94 -16.41 32.15
CA ARG A 607 2.92 -15.53 32.78
C ARG A 607 2.20 -14.66 31.75
N MET A 608 2.92 -14.08 30.79
CA MET A 608 2.32 -13.30 29.71
C MET A 608 1.42 -14.16 28.83
N GLN A 609 1.76 -15.43 28.58
CA GLN A 609 0.93 -16.33 27.78
C GLN A 609 -0.38 -16.67 28.48
N VAL A 610 -0.38 -16.77 29.81
CA VAL A 610 -1.61 -16.95 30.61
C VAL A 610 -2.44 -15.67 30.62
N HIS A 611 -1.79 -14.50 30.69
CA HIS A 611 -2.50 -13.21 30.75
C HIS A 611 -3.02 -12.75 29.38
N PHE A 612 -2.22 -12.96 28.32
CA PHE A 612 -2.49 -12.60 26.93
C PHE A 612 -2.35 -13.83 26.01
N PRO A 613 -3.27 -14.82 26.10
CA PRO A 613 -3.21 -16.03 25.29
C PRO A 613 -3.30 -15.79 23.77
N SER A 614 -3.87 -14.66 23.35
CA SER A 614 -3.93 -14.25 21.92
C SER A 614 -2.68 -13.52 21.41
N LEU A 615 -1.69 -13.20 22.25
CA LEU A 615 -0.43 -12.59 21.82
C LEU A 615 0.50 -13.65 21.24
N HIS A 616 0.94 -13.45 20.00
CA HIS A 616 1.87 -14.34 19.30
C HIS A 616 3.23 -13.66 19.09
N PHE A 617 4.30 -14.33 19.52
CA PHE A 617 5.68 -13.92 19.30
C PHE A 617 6.21 -14.59 18.04
N ILE A 618 6.75 -13.79 17.12
CA ILE A 618 7.39 -14.26 15.90
C ILE A 618 8.79 -13.62 15.84
N TYR A 619 9.81 -14.45 15.67
CA TYR A 619 11.18 -13.98 15.50
C TYR A 619 11.54 -14.04 14.02
N TYR A 620 12.00 -12.91 13.49
CA TYR A 620 12.53 -12.79 12.15
C TYR A 620 13.94 -12.19 12.22
N GLY A 621 14.95 -13.04 12.38
CA GLY A 621 16.27 -12.58 12.82
C GLY A 621 17.44 -13.30 12.15
N GLY A 622 18.62 -12.72 12.30
CA GLY A 622 19.85 -13.23 11.69
C GLY A 622 20.48 -14.39 12.46
N GLY A 623 21.32 -15.17 11.77
CA GLY A 623 22.03 -16.31 12.36
C GLY A 623 21.12 -17.47 12.77
N ALA A 624 21.62 -18.38 13.61
CA ALA A 624 20.88 -19.56 14.05
C ALA A 624 19.84 -19.21 15.12
N LEU A 625 18.55 -19.24 14.79
CA LEU A 625 17.45 -18.86 15.69
C LEU A 625 17.12 -19.90 16.77
N VAL A 626 17.82 -21.03 16.83
CA VAL A 626 17.69 -22.02 17.91
C VAL A 626 17.85 -21.38 19.29
N ARG A 627 18.64 -20.31 19.40
CA ARG A 627 18.82 -19.52 20.63
C ARG A 627 17.55 -18.83 21.15
N PHE A 628 16.48 -18.78 20.35
CA PHE A 628 15.18 -18.25 20.75
C PHE A 628 14.08 -19.32 20.80
N HIS A 629 14.44 -20.61 20.76
CA HIS A 629 13.51 -21.74 20.77
C HIS A 629 12.57 -21.72 21.96
N ASP A 630 13.09 -21.44 23.15
CA ASP A 630 12.33 -21.47 24.41
C ASP A 630 11.46 -20.23 24.64
N PHE A 631 11.57 -19.22 23.76
CA PHE A 631 10.83 -17.96 23.86
C PHE A 631 9.66 -17.84 22.86
N VAL A 632 9.30 -18.94 22.19
CA VAL A 632 8.16 -19.04 21.27
C VAL A 632 7.29 -20.26 21.59
N ARG A 633 6.04 -20.27 21.13
CA ARG A 633 5.12 -21.40 21.37
C ARG A 633 5.39 -22.59 20.47
N ASP A 634 5.59 -22.32 19.18
CA ASP A 634 5.91 -23.35 18.20
C ASP A 634 7.16 -22.93 17.41
N PRO A 635 8.35 -23.40 17.83
CA PRO A 635 9.62 -23.06 17.18
C PRO A 635 9.66 -23.40 15.68
N SER A 636 8.85 -24.35 15.22
CA SER A 636 8.78 -24.73 13.80
C SER A 636 7.97 -23.74 12.95
N LYS A 637 7.15 -22.89 13.58
CA LYS A 637 6.25 -21.94 12.91
C LYS A 637 6.51 -20.47 13.26
N ASP A 638 7.26 -20.19 14.32
CA ASP A 638 7.44 -18.83 14.86
C ASP A 638 8.86 -18.29 14.69
N LEU A 639 9.80 -19.09 14.17
CA LEU A 639 11.20 -18.69 13.94
C LEU A 639 11.51 -18.65 12.44
N TYR A 640 11.86 -17.48 11.91
CA TYR A 640 12.17 -17.27 10.50
C TYR A 640 13.54 -16.63 10.32
N PRO A 641 14.47 -17.24 9.57
CA PRO A 641 15.79 -16.66 9.34
C PRO A 641 15.71 -15.44 8.42
N LEU A 642 16.30 -14.34 8.84
CA LEU A 642 16.57 -13.18 8.00
C LEU A 642 17.97 -13.34 7.41
N ASN A 643 18.04 -13.60 6.10
CA ASN A 643 19.28 -13.67 5.34
C ASN A 643 19.35 -12.51 4.34
N THR A 644 20.34 -11.64 4.50
CA THR A 644 20.58 -10.49 3.62
C THR A 644 21.15 -10.87 2.25
N GLU A 645 21.56 -12.14 2.06
CA GLU A 645 22.01 -12.67 0.77
C GLU A 645 20.85 -13.10 -0.14
N MET A 646 19.64 -13.25 0.41
CA MET A 646 18.44 -13.65 -0.30
C MET A 646 17.52 -12.43 -0.51
N PRO A 647 16.75 -12.38 -1.62
CA PRO A 647 15.89 -11.24 -1.89
C PRO A 647 14.77 -11.13 -0.84
N PRO A 648 14.33 -9.90 -0.48
CA PRO A 648 13.36 -9.67 0.61
C PRO A 648 12.06 -10.45 0.47
N ASP A 649 11.59 -10.68 -0.76
CA ASP A 649 10.36 -11.44 -1.03
C ASP A 649 10.45 -12.90 -0.56
N SER A 650 11.56 -13.57 -0.85
CA SER A 650 11.79 -14.97 -0.48
C SER A 650 11.91 -15.17 1.04
N CYS A 651 12.57 -14.23 1.74
CA CYS A 651 12.74 -14.28 3.19
C CYS A 651 11.48 -13.87 3.95
N SER A 652 10.80 -12.82 3.50
CA SER A 652 9.69 -12.21 4.23
C SER A 652 8.32 -12.84 3.89
N ALA A 653 8.15 -13.49 2.73
CA ALA A 653 6.87 -14.14 2.39
C ALA A 653 6.40 -15.22 3.40
N PRO A 654 7.28 -16.10 3.93
CA PRO A 654 6.92 -17.03 5.01
C PRO A 654 6.44 -16.32 6.28
N VAL A 655 7.06 -15.19 6.65
CA VAL A 655 6.67 -14.38 7.82
C VAL A 655 5.27 -13.80 7.62
N ILE A 656 4.98 -13.23 6.44
CA ILE A 656 3.65 -12.72 6.10
C ILE A 656 2.61 -13.85 6.16
N LYS A 657 2.93 -15.03 5.61
CA LYS A 657 2.06 -16.21 5.65
C LYS A 657 1.77 -16.63 7.10
N ARG A 658 2.76 -16.58 7.99
CA ARG A 658 2.56 -16.88 9.42
C ARG A 658 1.67 -15.86 10.11
N ILE A 659 1.94 -14.57 9.95
CA ILE A 659 1.15 -13.50 10.58
C ILE A 659 -0.32 -13.61 10.13
N ARG A 660 -0.56 -13.93 8.86
CA ARG A 660 -1.91 -14.16 8.33
C ARG A 660 -2.62 -15.34 8.97
N GLN A 661 -1.89 -16.38 9.39
CA GLN A 661 -2.48 -17.55 10.06
C GLN A 661 -2.88 -17.28 11.51
N VAL A 662 -2.44 -16.17 12.11
CA VAL A 662 -2.79 -15.83 13.50
C VAL A 662 -4.25 -15.39 13.57
N PRO A 663 -5.12 -16.09 14.33
CA PRO A 663 -6.53 -15.75 14.42
C PRO A 663 -6.74 -14.40 15.12
N ARG A 664 -7.83 -13.71 14.76
CA ARG A 664 -8.22 -12.45 15.39
C ARG A 664 -8.68 -12.69 16.82
N ARG A 665 -8.22 -11.86 17.76
CA ARG A 665 -8.65 -11.98 19.16
C ARG A 665 -10.09 -11.52 19.30
N ILE A 666 -10.84 -12.26 20.11
CA ILE A 666 -12.15 -11.87 20.61
C ILE A 666 -12.04 -11.86 22.14
N SER A 667 -12.11 -10.67 22.71
CA SER A 667 -12.00 -10.43 24.15
C SER A 667 -13.30 -9.89 24.72
N ASN A 668 -13.43 -9.95 26.04
CA ASN A 668 -14.52 -9.29 26.75
C ASN A 668 -14.07 -7.88 27.19
N PRO A 669 -14.56 -6.80 26.56
CA PRO A 669 -14.20 -5.43 26.90
C PRO A 669 -14.69 -5.01 28.28
N ARG A 670 -15.59 -5.76 28.91
CA ARG A 670 -16.06 -5.47 30.28
C ARG A 670 -15.07 -5.91 31.35
N CYS A 671 -14.07 -6.72 30.97
CA CYS A 671 -13.00 -7.11 31.88
C CYS A 671 -12.07 -5.93 32.15
N TYR A 672 -11.83 -5.64 33.41
CA TYR A 672 -10.70 -4.82 33.82
C TYR A 672 -9.41 -5.60 33.54
N VAL A 673 -8.30 -4.88 33.32
CA VAL A 673 -6.96 -5.49 33.15
C VAL A 673 -6.62 -6.47 34.29
N LYS A 674 -7.08 -6.20 35.51
CA LYS A 674 -6.94 -7.07 36.70
C LYS A 674 -7.86 -8.31 36.71
N GLY A 675 -8.64 -8.55 35.66
CA GLY A 675 -9.55 -9.68 35.54
C GLY A 675 -10.88 -9.54 36.28
N ALA A 676 -11.19 -8.37 36.83
CA ALA A 676 -12.49 -8.11 37.46
C ALA A 676 -13.57 -7.81 36.40
N ILE A 677 -14.84 -8.02 36.74
CA ILE A 677 -16.00 -7.60 35.96
C ILE A 677 -17.05 -7.01 36.91
N THR A 678 -17.64 -5.87 36.55
CA THR A 678 -18.68 -5.21 37.36
C THR A 678 -20.08 -5.53 36.85
N GLU A 679 -20.24 -5.70 35.53
CA GLU A 679 -21.53 -5.90 34.90
C GLU A 679 -21.43 -6.92 33.77
N PHE A 680 -22.37 -7.86 33.72
CA PHE A 680 -22.55 -8.76 32.59
C PHE A 680 -23.50 -8.13 31.57
N GLY A 681 -23.34 -8.48 30.29
CA GLY A 681 -24.25 -8.03 29.25
C GLY A 681 -23.85 -8.51 27.88
N THR A 682 -24.44 -7.87 26.87
CA THR A 682 -24.14 -8.13 25.46
C THR A 682 -23.15 -7.10 24.93
N ASN A 683 -22.15 -7.58 24.20
CA ASN A 683 -21.25 -6.77 23.39
C ASN A 683 -21.32 -7.27 21.95
N SER A 684 -21.21 -6.36 20.99
CA SER A 684 -21.22 -6.71 19.58
C SER A 684 -20.12 -6.02 18.81
N LEU A 685 -19.65 -6.68 17.76
CA LEU A 685 -18.59 -6.23 16.88
C LEU A 685 -19.04 -6.45 15.45
N ARG A 686 -19.08 -5.36 14.68
CA ARG A 686 -19.30 -5.43 13.25
C ARG A 686 -18.00 -5.81 12.56
N GLN A 687 -18.09 -6.74 11.63
CA GLN A 687 -16.96 -7.24 10.84
C GLN A 687 -17.33 -7.32 9.36
N PHE A 688 -16.29 -7.34 8.55
CA PHE A 688 -16.36 -7.26 7.10
C PHE A 688 -15.51 -8.38 6.51
N VAL A 689 -16.00 -8.96 5.42
CA VAL A 689 -15.28 -9.99 4.68
C VAL A 689 -15.64 -9.91 3.20
N SER A 690 -14.65 -9.98 2.32
CA SER A 690 -14.88 -10.06 0.88
C SER A 690 -15.59 -11.36 0.51
N LEU A 691 -16.36 -11.36 -0.58
CA LEU A 691 -16.98 -12.58 -1.11
C LEU A 691 -15.93 -13.68 -1.33
N GLY A 692 -16.27 -14.90 -0.92
CA GLY A 692 -15.39 -16.09 -0.96
C GLY A 692 -14.18 -16.08 -0.01
N SER A 693 -14.01 -15.02 0.78
CA SER A 693 -12.95 -14.93 1.79
C SER A 693 -13.44 -15.44 3.17
N ILE A 694 -12.48 -15.68 4.06
CA ILE A 694 -12.71 -16.26 5.39
C ILE A 694 -11.98 -15.41 6.44
N ASN A 695 -12.63 -15.20 7.59
CA ASN A 695 -11.99 -14.61 8.76
C ASN A 695 -11.95 -15.63 9.90
N PHE A 696 -10.78 -15.79 10.54
CA PHE A 696 -10.60 -16.68 11.69
C PHE A 696 -10.51 -15.89 13.00
N TYR A 697 -11.15 -16.43 14.04
CA TYR A 697 -11.27 -15.83 15.36
C TYR A 697 -10.91 -16.81 16.46
N ARG A 698 -10.41 -16.25 17.56
CA ARG A 698 -10.07 -16.97 18.79
C ARG A 698 -10.75 -16.29 19.97
N LEU A 699 -11.63 -17.01 20.66
CA LEU A 699 -12.20 -16.64 21.94
C LEU A 699 -11.48 -17.43 23.04
N ASP A 700 -10.73 -16.72 23.88
CA ASP A 700 -9.94 -17.35 24.93
C ASP A 700 -10.77 -17.84 26.11
N SER A 701 -10.38 -19.01 26.65
CA SER A 701 -11.09 -19.66 27.77
C SER A 701 -11.06 -18.86 29.07
N GLN A 702 -10.16 -17.88 29.19
CA GLN A 702 -10.14 -16.94 30.31
C GLN A 702 -11.39 -16.08 30.44
N TYR A 703 -12.20 -15.98 29.38
CA TYR A 703 -13.50 -15.30 29.41
C TYR A 703 -14.65 -16.27 29.72
N LEU A 704 -14.33 -17.53 30.06
CA LEU A 704 -15.25 -18.63 30.35
C LEU A 704 -14.99 -19.32 31.72
N PRO A 705 -14.67 -18.62 32.84
CA PRO A 705 -14.24 -19.23 34.12
C PRO A 705 -15.21 -20.22 34.75
N ALA A 706 -16.51 -19.94 34.63
CA ALA A 706 -17.56 -20.63 35.37
C ALA A 706 -18.84 -20.73 34.53
N ARG A 707 -19.72 -21.65 34.91
CA ARG A 707 -21.07 -21.73 34.36
C ARG A 707 -21.79 -20.40 34.58
N GLN A 708 -22.34 -19.85 33.51
CA GLN A 708 -23.15 -18.64 33.55
C GLN A 708 -24.30 -18.81 32.58
N SER A 709 -25.51 -18.50 33.03
CA SER A 709 -26.71 -18.63 32.21
C SER A 709 -26.71 -17.63 31.05
N MET A 710 -27.34 -18.05 29.94
CA MET A 710 -27.52 -17.23 28.73
C MET A 710 -26.19 -16.75 28.12
N ARG A 711 -25.09 -17.52 28.27
CA ARG A 711 -23.82 -17.20 27.64
C ARG A 711 -23.77 -17.83 26.26
N TYR A 712 -23.70 -17.03 25.21
CA TYR A 712 -23.67 -17.53 23.84
C TYR A 712 -22.85 -16.63 22.92
N LEU A 713 -22.32 -17.24 21.86
CA LEU A 713 -21.78 -16.58 20.68
C LEU A 713 -22.86 -16.60 19.60
N LYS A 714 -23.24 -15.43 19.09
CA LYS A 714 -24.21 -15.31 18.00
C LYS A 714 -23.59 -14.55 16.83
N ILE A 715 -23.76 -15.07 15.63
CA ILE A 715 -23.28 -14.45 14.39
C ILE A 715 -24.46 -14.31 13.45
N TYR A 716 -24.68 -13.10 12.95
CA TYR A 716 -25.78 -12.84 12.02
C TYR A 716 -25.37 -11.91 10.88
N PRO A 717 -25.85 -12.17 9.65
CA PRO A 717 -25.61 -11.33 8.49
C PRO A 717 -26.31 -9.97 8.65
N ILE A 718 -25.65 -8.91 8.19
CA ILE A 718 -26.30 -7.62 7.88
C ILE A 718 -26.52 -7.52 6.37
N SER A 719 -25.53 -7.93 5.57
CA SER A 719 -25.65 -7.99 4.12
C SER A 719 -26.59 -9.12 3.68
N PRO A 720 -27.24 -9.01 2.51
CA PRO A 720 -28.20 -10.01 2.01
C PRO A 720 -27.50 -11.25 1.42
N ILE A 721 -26.47 -11.75 2.11
CA ILE A 721 -25.77 -12.99 1.78
C ILE A 721 -25.76 -13.92 2.99
N THR A 722 -25.51 -15.19 2.76
CA THR A 722 -25.34 -16.15 3.86
C THR A 722 -23.86 -16.37 4.17
N PHE A 723 -23.56 -16.62 5.43
CA PHE A 723 -22.24 -16.97 5.90
C PHE A 723 -22.23 -18.43 6.36
N THR A 724 -21.10 -19.09 6.19
CA THR A 724 -20.83 -20.37 6.84
C THR A 724 -19.94 -20.12 8.04
N VAL A 725 -20.41 -20.52 9.22
CA VAL A 725 -19.65 -20.42 10.47
C VAL A 725 -19.17 -21.80 10.85
N CYS A 726 -17.86 -21.95 11.07
CA CYS A 726 -17.28 -23.19 11.58
C CYS A 726 -16.69 -22.97 12.96
N THR A 727 -16.76 -23.97 13.84
CA THR A 727 -16.21 -23.92 15.20
C THR A 727 -15.37 -25.17 15.50
N SER A 728 -14.35 -25.00 16.34
CA SER A 728 -13.52 -26.08 16.86
C SER A 728 -12.79 -25.67 18.14
N ARG A 729 -12.35 -26.65 18.95
CA ARG A 729 -11.50 -26.45 20.14
C ARG A 729 -10.05 -26.89 19.93
N SER A 730 -9.80 -27.76 18.95
CA SER A 730 -8.48 -28.33 18.64
C SER A 730 -7.88 -27.76 17.35
N ILE A 731 -8.72 -27.40 16.39
CA ILE A 731 -8.29 -26.85 15.10
C ILE A 731 -8.32 -25.33 15.18
N GLU A 732 -7.15 -24.68 15.11
CA GLU A 732 -7.05 -23.20 15.19
C GLU A 732 -7.75 -22.48 14.02
N ARG A 733 -7.90 -23.18 12.88
CA ARG A 733 -8.46 -22.66 11.63
C ARG A 733 -9.54 -23.60 11.07
N PRO A 734 -10.72 -23.67 11.71
CA PRO A 734 -11.84 -24.45 11.19
C PRO A 734 -12.40 -23.76 9.93
N PHE A 735 -12.75 -24.50 8.88
CA PHE A 735 -13.36 -23.98 7.65
C PHE A 735 -14.11 -25.09 6.89
N ARG A 736 -15.09 -24.71 6.07
CA ARG A 736 -15.85 -25.68 5.27
C ARG A 736 -15.28 -25.80 3.85
N ASN A 737 -14.66 -26.93 3.53
CA ASN A 737 -14.47 -27.34 2.15
C ASN A 737 -15.67 -28.19 1.69
N LEU A 738 -16.35 -27.81 0.60
CA LEU A 738 -17.49 -28.57 0.08
C LEU A 738 -17.06 -29.88 -0.62
N SER A 739 -15.81 -29.97 -1.06
CA SER A 739 -15.27 -31.16 -1.76
C SER A 739 -14.78 -32.26 -0.83
N VAL A 740 -14.71 -32.00 0.48
CA VAL A 740 -14.12 -32.91 1.48
C VAL A 740 -15.10 -33.07 2.65
N PRO A 741 -15.19 -34.26 3.28
CA PRO A 741 -15.90 -34.40 4.55
C PRO A 741 -15.35 -33.45 5.62
N LEU A 742 -16.18 -33.10 6.60
CA LEU A 742 -15.75 -32.32 7.76
C LEU A 742 -14.63 -33.07 8.51
N ARG A 743 -13.66 -32.33 9.03
CA ARG A 743 -12.63 -32.91 9.89
C ARG A 743 -13.26 -33.32 11.22
N ALA A 744 -12.64 -34.27 11.92
CA ALA A 744 -13.05 -34.59 13.28
C ALA A 744 -12.98 -33.33 14.16
N GLU A 745 -13.98 -33.11 15.02
CA GLU A 745 -14.09 -31.96 15.94
C GLU A 745 -14.33 -30.58 15.27
N GLU A 746 -14.74 -30.57 14.00
CA GLU A 746 -15.12 -29.38 13.24
C GLU A 746 -16.63 -29.37 12.98
N ASN A 747 -17.32 -28.35 13.48
CA ASN A 747 -18.76 -28.18 13.29
C ASN A 747 -19.01 -26.93 12.45
N CYS A 748 -19.71 -27.05 11.33
CA CYS A 748 -20.03 -25.93 10.44
C CYS A 748 -21.53 -25.79 10.22
N GLU A 749 -22.05 -24.57 10.34
CA GLU A 749 -23.46 -24.24 10.15
C GLU A 749 -23.61 -22.98 9.29
N SER A 750 -24.73 -22.90 8.55
CA SER A 750 -25.04 -21.74 7.70
C SER A 750 -25.94 -20.75 8.44
N THR A 751 -25.71 -19.45 8.22
CA THR A 751 -26.61 -18.38 8.69
C THR A 751 -27.86 -18.22 7.80
N ALA A 752 -28.15 -19.16 6.90
CA ALA A 752 -29.34 -19.12 6.04
C ALA A 752 -30.66 -19.06 6.84
N LEU A 753 -30.68 -19.63 8.05
CA LEU A 753 -31.83 -19.56 8.98
C LEU A 753 -31.88 -18.25 9.78
N GLY A 754 -31.13 -17.22 9.39
CA GLY A 754 -31.13 -15.88 9.98
C GLY A 754 -29.96 -15.60 10.91
N SER A 755 -29.52 -16.58 11.72
CA SER A 755 -28.33 -16.41 12.56
C SER A 755 -27.73 -17.75 13.00
N PHE A 756 -26.41 -17.79 13.15
CA PHE A 756 -25.70 -18.85 13.86
C PHE A 756 -25.66 -18.55 15.36
N SER A 757 -25.82 -19.57 16.20
CA SER A 757 -25.75 -19.44 17.65
C SER A 757 -25.02 -20.64 18.26
N PHE A 758 -24.06 -20.37 19.13
CA PHE A 758 -23.27 -21.37 19.84
C PHE A 758 -23.37 -21.14 21.34
N ASP A 759 -23.86 -22.13 22.09
CA ASP A 759 -24.01 -22.03 23.53
C ASP A 759 -22.66 -22.19 24.24
N LEU A 760 -22.35 -21.25 25.12
CA LEU A 760 -21.12 -21.17 25.91
C LEU A 760 -21.37 -21.35 27.41
N THR A 761 -22.61 -21.65 27.82
CA THR A 761 -23.03 -21.80 29.22
C THR A 761 -22.16 -22.82 29.96
N ASP A 762 -21.93 -23.98 29.34
CA ASP A 762 -21.17 -25.11 29.91
C ASP A 762 -19.79 -25.30 29.25
N ALA A 763 -19.26 -24.30 28.57
CA ALA A 763 -18.08 -24.42 27.71
C ALA A 763 -16.81 -24.97 28.39
N CYS A 764 -16.57 -24.65 29.66
CA CYS A 764 -15.42 -25.12 30.44
C CYS A 764 -15.81 -26.07 31.58
N VAL A 765 -17.02 -26.64 31.54
CA VAL A 765 -17.45 -27.64 32.53
C VAL A 765 -16.69 -28.95 32.30
N GLY A 766 -16.07 -29.48 33.36
CA GLY A 766 -15.25 -30.70 33.31
C GLY A 766 -13.73 -30.45 33.20
N TYR A 767 -13.32 -29.21 32.93
CA TYR A 767 -11.92 -28.80 32.87
C TYR A 767 -11.36 -28.39 34.24
N SER A 768 -11.57 -29.23 35.28
CA SER A 768 -11.07 -28.96 36.63
C SER A 768 -9.58 -29.29 36.81
N PHE A 769 -9.08 -30.29 36.07
CA PHE A 769 -7.68 -30.77 36.13
C PHE A 769 -6.90 -30.52 34.83
N VAL A 770 -7.60 -30.22 33.73
CA VAL A 770 -7.02 -29.94 32.41
C VAL A 770 -7.39 -28.51 32.05
N ALA A 771 -6.45 -27.76 31.45
CA ALA A 771 -6.73 -26.40 31.00
C ALA A 771 -7.84 -26.41 29.94
N CYS A 772 -8.85 -25.55 30.12
CA CYS A 772 -9.92 -25.38 29.13
C CYS A 772 -9.34 -24.79 27.83
N PRO A 773 -9.44 -25.47 26.67
CA PRO A 773 -8.93 -24.96 25.41
C PRO A 773 -9.76 -23.77 24.92
N SER A 774 -9.13 -22.83 24.20
CA SER A 774 -9.82 -21.71 23.56
C SER A 774 -10.82 -22.19 22.49
N LEU A 775 -11.84 -21.38 22.19
CA LEU A 775 -12.75 -21.63 21.09
C LEU A 775 -12.25 -20.93 19.84
N PHE A 776 -12.01 -21.70 18.79
CA PHE A 776 -11.72 -21.19 17.46
C PHE A 776 -12.98 -21.21 16.62
N PHE A 777 -13.22 -20.15 15.87
CA PHE A 777 -14.32 -20.12 14.92
C PHE A 777 -13.96 -19.29 13.69
N SER A 778 -14.58 -19.60 12.57
CA SER A 778 -14.41 -18.88 11.31
C SER A 778 -15.72 -18.35 10.78
N VAL A 779 -15.68 -17.24 10.05
CA VAL A 779 -16.82 -16.73 9.28
C VAL A 779 -16.42 -16.67 7.82
N GLN A 780 -17.05 -17.49 6.99
CA GLN A 780 -16.81 -17.58 5.55
C GLN A 780 -17.99 -16.96 4.80
N ALA A 781 -17.70 -16.01 3.91
CA ALA A 781 -18.69 -15.50 2.97
C ALA A 781 -18.84 -16.45 1.78
N GLN A 782 -20.05 -16.52 1.22
CA GLN A 782 -20.28 -17.17 -0.07
C GLN A 782 -19.47 -16.48 -1.19
N ASN A 783 -19.14 -17.26 -2.22
CA ASN A 783 -18.37 -16.76 -3.37
C ASN A 783 -19.19 -15.86 -4.30
N PHE A 784 -20.53 -15.91 -4.20
CA PHE A 784 -21.47 -15.20 -5.07
C PHE A 784 -22.48 -14.43 -4.23
N GLY A 785 -23.02 -13.36 -4.82
CA GLY A 785 -24.03 -12.51 -4.20
C GLY A 785 -23.88 -11.06 -4.64
N GLU A 786 -24.98 -10.30 -4.58
CA GLU A 786 -24.95 -8.86 -4.78
C GLU A 786 -24.68 -8.18 -3.43
N VAL A 787 -23.49 -7.60 -3.29
CA VAL A 787 -23.08 -6.86 -2.10
C VAL A 787 -22.67 -5.47 -2.52
N SER A 788 -23.23 -4.47 -1.83
CA SER A 788 -22.86 -3.07 -1.99
C SER A 788 -22.66 -2.47 -0.60
N CYS A 789 -21.43 -2.50 -0.10
CA CYS A 789 -21.08 -1.86 1.15
C CYS A 789 -20.78 -0.37 0.93
N VAL A 790 -21.58 0.47 1.58
CA VAL A 790 -21.46 1.94 1.56
C VAL A 790 -20.93 2.51 2.87
N VAL A 791 -20.61 1.65 3.85
CA VAL A 791 -20.09 2.08 5.16
C VAL A 791 -18.61 2.43 5.02
N GLU A 792 -18.17 3.49 5.70
CA GLU A 792 -16.79 3.99 5.63
C GLU A 792 -15.74 2.93 6.01
N ALA A 793 -16.09 2.02 6.93
CA ALA A 793 -15.22 0.93 7.37
C ALA A 793 -15.00 -0.18 6.33
N CYS A 794 -15.75 -0.18 5.22
CA CYS A 794 -15.53 -1.12 4.12
C CYS A 794 -14.37 -0.66 3.23
N GLN A 795 -13.34 -1.49 3.12
CA GLN A 795 -12.21 -1.23 2.25
C GLN A 795 -12.60 -1.35 0.78
N THR A 796 -13.57 -2.19 0.46
CA THR A 796 -14.09 -2.34 -0.90
C THR A 796 -15.61 -2.55 -0.90
N PRO A 797 -16.35 -2.14 -1.95
CA PRO A 797 -17.81 -2.25 -1.96
C PRO A 797 -18.35 -3.68 -1.97
N ASN A 798 -17.53 -4.68 -2.33
CA ASN A 798 -17.88 -6.10 -2.34
C ASN A 798 -17.66 -6.80 -0.98
N GLU A 799 -17.37 -6.05 0.08
CA GLU A 799 -17.29 -6.60 1.43
C GLU A 799 -18.68 -6.77 2.05
N ALA A 800 -18.95 -7.99 2.50
CA ALA A 800 -20.17 -8.31 3.20
C ALA A 800 -20.04 -8.07 4.70
N GLN A 801 -21.13 -7.61 5.31
CA GLN A 801 -21.20 -7.23 6.70
C GLN A 801 -21.89 -8.32 7.53
N TYR A 802 -21.30 -8.61 8.69
CA TYR A 802 -21.90 -9.44 9.72
C TYR A 802 -21.57 -8.88 11.10
N VAL A 803 -22.30 -9.34 12.10
CA VAL A 803 -22.07 -8.98 13.50
C VAL A 803 -21.75 -10.22 14.30
N ILE A 804 -20.68 -10.12 15.08
CA ILE A 804 -20.37 -11.05 16.16
C ILE A 804 -20.96 -10.46 17.43
N SER A 805 -21.86 -11.17 18.08
CA SER A 805 -22.46 -10.78 19.35
C SER A 805 -22.11 -11.82 20.41
N LEU A 806 -21.65 -11.34 21.55
CA LEU A 806 -21.27 -12.17 22.69
C LEU A 806 -22.06 -11.69 23.90
N ASN A 807 -22.71 -12.63 24.57
CA ASN A 807 -23.52 -12.35 25.74
C ASN A 807 -22.94 -12.99 26.99
N ASN A 808 -22.93 -12.25 28.10
CA ASN A 808 -22.57 -12.72 29.44
C ASN A 808 -21.19 -13.42 29.53
N LEU A 809 -20.19 -12.92 28.79
CA LEU A 809 -18.80 -13.34 28.97
C LEU A 809 -18.30 -12.99 30.38
N GLY A 810 -17.48 -13.87 30.94
CA GLY A 810 -16.81 -13.65 32.23
C GLY A 810 -15.40 -13.08 32.06
N CYS A 811 -14.68 -13.02 33.18
CA CYS A 811 -13.28 -12.65 33.28
C CYS A 811 -12.63 -13.53 34.35
N ASN A 812 -11.52 -14.18 34.04
CA ASN A 812 -10.71 -14.84 35.06
C ASN A 812 -10.05 -13.77 35.93
N SER A 813 -10.25 -13.85 37.24
CA SER A 813 -9.38 -13.15 38.18
C SER A 813 -8.11 -13.97 38.36
N SER A 814 -7.05 -13.67 37.61
CA SER A 814 -5.72 -14.22 37.91
C SER A 814 -5.23 -13.80 39.30
N THR A 815 -5.85 -12.79 39.93
CA THR A 815 -5.43 -12.22 41.22
C THR A 815 -6.40 -12.40 42.40
N ALA A 816 -7.54 -13.10 42.26
CA ALA A 816 -8.34 -13.41 43.47
C ALA A 816 -7.70 -14.53 44.31
N ALA A 817 -6.92 -15.41 43.68
CA ALA A 817 -6.24 -16.50 44.40
C ALA A 817 -5.11 -15.98 45.31
N THR A 818 -4.39 -14.91 44.94
CA THR A 818 -3.30 -14.39 45.78
C THR A 818 -3.79 -13.64 47.02
N ILE A 819 -4.96 -13.01 46.99
CA ILE A 819 -5.53 -12.40 48.20
C ILE A 819 -5.99 -13.49 49.18
N ASN A 820 -6.51 -14.62 48.68
CA ASN A 820 -6.85 -15.75 49.53
C ASN A 820 -5.62 -16.49 50.07
N VAL A 821 -4.51 -16.56 49.32
CA VAL A 821 -3.26 -17.12 49.86
C VAL A 821 -2.61 -16.18 50.88
N ALA A 822 -2.66 -14.86 50.68
CA ALA A 822 -2.17 -13.89 51.67
C ALA A 822 -3.04 -13.91 52.95
N LEU A 823 -4.36 -14.02 52.82
CA LEU A 823 -5.26 -14.22 53.97
C LEU A 823 -5.04 -15.60 54.62
N ALA A 824 -4.85 -16.67 53.85
CA ALA A 824 -4.56 -17.99 54.38
C ALA A 824 -3.19 -18.07 55.06
N SER A 825 -2.18 -17.36 54.55
CA SER A 825 -0.85 -17.26 55.18
C SER A 825 -0.90 -16.40 56.44
N VAL A 826 -1.68 -15.31 56.46
CA VAL A 826 -1.88 -14.51 57.68
C VAL A 826 -2.69 -15.29 58.71
N VAL A 827 -3.73 -16.02 58.31
CA VAL A 827 -4.49 -16.91 59.21
C VAL A 827 -3.65 -18.08 59.70
N CYS A 828 -2.81 -18.68 58.84
CA CYS A 828 -1.86 -19.71 59.25
C CYS A 828 -0.76 -19.16 60.18
N LEU A 829 -0.24 -17.97 59.93
CA LEU A 829 0.71 -17.32 60.84
C LEU A 829 0.05 -16.98 62.17
N LEU A 830 -1.18 -16.43 62.17
CA LEU A 830 -1.93 -16.15 63.39
C LEU A 830 -2.28 -17.42 64.18
N SER A 831 -2.62 -18.52 63.49
CA SER A 831 -2.85 -19.82 64.15
C SER A 831 -1.55 -20.41 64.68
N PHE A 832 -0.43 -20.30 63.94
CA PHE A 832 0.89 -20.72 64.40
C PHE A 832 1.35 -19.89 65.60
N PHE A 833 1.17 -18.56 65.59
CA PHE A 833 1.45 -17.70 66.74
C PHE A 833 0.55 -18.03 67.94
N ARG A 834 -0.73 -18.38 67.74
CA ARG A 834 -1.61 -18.87 68.82
C ARG A 834 -1.11 -20.20 69.39
N ILE A 835 -0.70 -21.13 68.53
CA ILE A 835 -0.17 -22.45 68.96
C ILE A 835 1.15 -22.26 69.72
N VAL A 836 2.07 -21.44 69.21
CA VAL A 836 3.35 -21.13 69.86
C VAL A 836 3.13 -20.41 71.18
N LYS A 837 2.24 -19.40 71.24
CA LYS A 837 1.91 -18.70 72.48
C LYS A 837 1.29 -19.63 73.53
N ASN A 838 0.40 -20.55 73.12
CA ASN A 838 -0.14 -21.56 74.01
C ASN A 838 0.94 -22.57 74.47
N ARG A 839 1.93 -22.87 73.63
CA ARG A 839 3.05 -23.75 74.01
C ARG A 839 4.00 -23.08 75.01
N ILE A 840 4.34 -21.81 74.80
CA ILE A 840 5.18 -21.03 75.72
C ILE A 840 4.48 -20.84 77.08
N LEU A 841 3.17 -20.52 77.08
CA LEU A 841 2.40 -20.42 78.33
C LEU A 841 2.32 -21.77 79.07
N ASN A 842 2.23 -22.89 78.37
CA ASN A 842 2.25 -24.22 78.99
C ASN A 842 3.64 -24.62 79.51
N GLU A 843 4.73 -24.13 78.91
CA GLU A 843 6.08 -24.38 79.41
C GLU A 843 6.41 -23.52 80.64
N GLU A 844 5.98 -22.26 80.71
CA GLU A 844 6.12 -21.44 81.92
C GLU A 844 5.29 -21.98 83.10
N PHE A 845 4.08 -22.52 82.84
CA PHE A 845 3.27 -23.15 83.88
C PHE A 845 3.89 -24.43 84.45
N ASN A 846 4.61 -25.20 83.62
CA ASN A 846 5.30 -26.41 84.08
C ASN A 846 6.61 -26.12 84.83
N PHE A 847 7.21 -24.93 84.66
CA PHE A 847 8.39 -24.55 85.42
C PHE A 847 8.06 -24.06 86.83
N LEU A 848 6.87 -23.49 87.06
CA LEU A 848 6.41 -23.08 88.39
C LEU A 848 5.93 -24.24 89.29
N TYR A 849 5.79 -25.45 88.74
CA TYR A 849 5.36 -26.65 89.49
C TYR A 849 6.51 -27.59 89.89
N LYS A 850 7.75 -27.23 89.56
CA LYS A 850 8.97 -27.86 90.09
C LYS A 850 9.67 -26.87 91.02
#